data_AF-A0A8J5F9E7-F1
#
_entry.id   AF-A0A8J5F9E7-F1
#
_cell.length_a   1.000
_cell.length_b   1.000
_cell.length_c   1.000
_cell.angle_alpha   90.00
_cell.angle_beta   90.00
_cell.angle_gamma   90.00
#
_symmetry.space_group_name_H-M   'P 1'
#
loop_
_entity.id
_entity.type
_entity.pdbx_description
1 polymer ?
#
loop_
_entity_poly.entity_id
_entity_poly.type
_entity_poly.pdbx_seq_one_letter_code
_entity_poly.pdbx_strand_id
1 'polypeptide(L)'
;MSPSRMVEVMENGGREVIVLLKVDSRASITEADDLDLARLPDRPRLKIERKRSFDERSLSEHLAGGNLPKVDSIESIFSSGGPRSVLDSPVSSRYLSFESHPMLAEAWDALWESIVLFRGQPVGTIAALDHSSEEVLNYDQVFVRDFVPSAMAFLMNGEHDIVKNFLVKTLHLQGWEKRIDRFKLGEGVMPASFKVLHDPIRKTDNLIADFGDSAIGRVAPVDSGFWWIFLLRAYTKATGDMTLAESPECQRGMRLILALCLSEGRLRLPYRNPSPLLHGIAMCSIHAQRRRRRKEFIERIGIRLQALSYHMRNYFWLDFQKLNVIYRYKTEEYSHTAVNKFNVIPDSIPDWIFDFMPSRGGYFIGNVSPARMDFRWFALGNCIAILSSLSTPEQSAAIMDLLEERWEELVGEMPLKIAYPTLDDHEWRVMTGSDPKNTRWSYHNGGSWPVLLWVFTAACIKTGRPQMAQRAIHLAESRLSKDGWPEYYDGKLGRYIGKQARKFQTWSIAGYLVANMMLHDPSHLGMVSLEEDRTMKPPVKRPSGMSPSRMVEVMENGGREVMVLRKVDSRASITEADDLDLARLPDRPRLKIERKRSFDERSLSEHLAGGNLRKVDSIESIFSIGGPRSVLDSPVSSTYLSFEPHPMLAEAWDALRKSIVLFRGQPVGTIAALDHSSEEVLNYDQVFVRDFVPSAMAFLMNGEHDIVKNFLVKTLHLQGWEKKIDRFKLGEGVMPASFKVLHDPIRKTDNLIADFGDSAIGRVAPVDSGFWWIILLRAYTKATGDMTLAESPACQRGMRLILALCLSEGFDTFPTLLCADGCSMIDRRMGVYGYPIEIQALFFMALRCALSMLKEDGEGKEFIERIDIRLQALSYHMRSYFWLDFQQLNVIYRYKTEEYSHTAVNKFNVIPDSIPDWIFDFMPSRGGYFIGNVSPAKMDFRWFALGNCIAILSSLATPEQSAAIMDLLEERWEELVGEMPLKIAYPALESHEWRIITGSDPKNTRWSYHNGGSWPVLLWLFTAACIKTGRPQIARRAIHLAESRLSKDGWPEYYDGKLGRYIGKQARKFQTWSIAGYLVAKMMLEDPSHLGMVSLEEDRAMKPPVKRSASWTN
;
A
#
# COMPACT_ATOMS: atom_id res chain seq x y z
N MET A 1 19.52 -1.82 -43.74
CA MET A 1 20.78 -1.53 -44.47
C MET A 1 21.45 -0.35 -43.80
N SER A 2 22.78 -0.35 -43.73
CA SER A 2 23.59 0.82 -43.33
C SER A 2 24.45 1.24 -44.52
N PRO A 3 24.75 2.54 -44.63
CA PRO A 3 26.11 2.99 -44.32
C PRO A 3 26.14 4.35 -43.60
N SER A 4 27.23 4.83 -42.99
CA SER A 4 28.33 4.28 -42.17
C SER A 4 29.47 5.34 -42.15
N ARG A 5 30.13 5.52 -41.00
CA ARG A 5 31.33 6.37 -40.78
C ARG A 5 31.09 7.91 -40.91
N MET A 6 31.94 8.79 -40.35
CA MET A 6 33.21 8.59 -39.62
C MET A 6 33.34 9.55 -38.42
N VAL A 7 34.44 9.44 -37.67
CA VAL A 7 34.78 10.23 -36.46
C VAL A 7 36.09 10.98 -36.69
N GLU A 8 36.21 12.22 -36.21
CA GLU A 8 37.50 12.78 -35.76
C GLU A 8 37.30 13.93 -34.75
N VAL A 9 38.39 14.40 -34.13
CA VAL A 9 38.41 15.17 -32.88
C VAL A 9 39.48 16.27 -32.93
N MET A 10 39.19 17.50 -32.45
CA MET A 10 40.06 18.27 -31.53
C MET A 10 39.50 19.65 -31.13
N GLU A 11 39.53 19.89 -29.82
CA GLU A 11 39.90 21.11 -29.07
C GLU A 11 39.65 22.56 -29.53
N ASN A 12 39.12 23.33 -28.56
CA ASN A 12 39.51 24.70 -28.14
C ASN A 12 39.28 25.92 -29.06
N GLY A 13 38.34 26.79 -28.65
CA GLY A 13 38.67 28.22 -28.48
C GLY A 13 37.60 29.28 -28.81
N GLY A 14 37.08 29.95 -27.77
CA GLY A 14 36.85 31.40 -27.81
C GLY A 14 35.41 31.96 -27.99
N ARG A 15 34.85 32.44 -26.88
CA ARG A 15 33.98 33.65 -26.74
C ARG A 15 32.91 33.90 -27.81
N GLU A 16 31.66 33.57 -27.48
CA GLU A 16 30.50 34.14 -28.18
C GLU A 16 30.32 35.65 -27.88
N VAL A 17 29.84 36.38 -28.89
CA VAL A 17 29.37 37.77 -28.77
C VAL A 17 27.93 37.79 -29.30
N ILE A 18 26.95 38.00 -28.41
CA ILE A 18 25.54 38.07 -28.80
C ILE A 18 25.21 39.48 -29.29
N VAL A 19 24.77 39.57 -30.54
CA VAL A 19 24.36 40.82 -31.21
C VAL A 19 22.86 41.05 -31.01
N LEU A 20 22.50 42.23 -30.51
CA LEU A 20 21.12 42.72 -30.48
C LEU A 20 20.66 43.10 -31.89
N LEU A 21 19.50 42.59 -32.31
CA LEU A 21 18.73 43.15 -33.42
C LEU A 21 17.32 43.51 -32.98
N LYS A 22 16.87 44.67 -33.43
CA LYS A 22 15.60 45.31 -33.09
C LYS A 22 14.81 45.55 -34.39
N VAL A 23 13.51 45.28 -34.39
CA VAL A 23 12.60 45.68 -35.48
C VAL A 23 11.37 46.36 -34.88
N ASP A 24 11.13 47.60 -35.31
CA ASP A 24 9.93 48.40 -35.00
C ASP A 24 9.04 48.49 -36.26
N SER A 25 7.71 48.44 -36.11
CA SER A 25 6.80 49.14 -37.03
C SER A 25 5.36 49.30 -36.52
N ARG A 26 5.11 50.45 -35.87
CA ARG A 26 3.92 51.33 -35.97
C ARG A 26 2.53 50.74 -36.32
N ALA A 27 1.55 51.07 -35.47
CA ALA A 27 0.32 51.76 -35.88
C ALA A 27 -0.19 52.66 -34.74
N SER A 28 -0.68 53.87 -35.02
CA SER A 28 -1.20 54.81 -34.01
C SER A 28 -2.05 55.92 -34.65
N ILE A 29 -3.27 56.14 -34.14
CA ILE A 29 -4.25 57.23 -34.39
C ILE A 29 -5.49 56.87 -33.52
N THR A 30 -6.19 57.73 -32.76
CA THR A 30 -6.01 59.14 -32.32
C THR A 30 -6.77 59.35 -30.99
N GLU A 31 -6.40 60.41 -30.26
CA GLU A 31 -7.21 61.39 -29.47
C GLU A 31 -8.73 61.16 -29.25
N ALA A 32 -9.36 61.65 -28.18
CA ALA A 32 -8.93 62.19 -26.87
C ALA A 32 -10.20 62.50 -26.03
N ASP A 33 -10.07 62.64 -24.69
CA ASP A 33 -10.86 63.59 -23.88
C ASP A 33 -10.36 63.60 -22.42
N ASP A 34 -10.06 64.79 -21.89
CA ASP A 34 -9.83 65.05 -20.46
C ASP A 34 -11.13 65.62 -19.84
N LEU A 35 -11.42 65.33 -18.57
CA LEU A 35 -11.57 66.39 -17.53
C LEU A 35 -11.93 65.92 -16.10
N ASP A 36 -11.38 66.68 -15.17
CA ASP A 36 -11.82 67.06 -13.82
C ASP A 36 -11.83 66.11 -12.60
N LEU A 37 -11.21 66.65 -11.54
CA LEU A 37 -11.15 66.14 -10.16
C LEU A 37 -12.08 66.95 -9.25
N ALA A 38 -13.24 66.41 -8.86
CA ALA A 38 -14.16 67.12 -7.95
C ALA A 38 -14.82 66.24 -6.87
N ARG A 39 -14.15 66.15 -5.71
CA ARG A 39 -14.66 66.25 -4.32
C ARG A 39 -16.04 65.64 -3.92
N LEU A 40 -16.01 64.98 -2.74
CA LEU A 40 -17.10 64.75 -1.75
C LEU A 40 -18.12 63.63 -2.07
N PRO A 41 -18.87 63.10 -1.07
CA PRO A 41 -18.87 63.42 0.37
C PRO A 41 -18.54 62.23 1.29
N ASP A 42 -18.55 62.52 2.59
CA ASP A 42 -18.33 61.61 3.72
C ASP A 42 -19.63 60.88 4.17
N ARG A 43 -19.48 59.86 5.05
CA ARG A 43 -20.52 59.09 5.80
C ARG A 43 -21.30 57.96 5.07
N PRO A 44 -21.88 56.98 5.82
CA PRO A 44 -21.71 56.65 7.25
C PRO A 44 -21.16 55.22 7.52
N ARG A 45 -20.55 55.01 8.70
CA ARG A 45 -20.26 53.66 9.21
C ARG A 45 -21.56 52.94 9.63
N LEU A 46 -22.01 51.97 8.84
CA LEU A 46 -23.08 51.05 9.24
C LEU A 46 -22.57 50.04 10.27
N LYS A 47 -22.92 50.23 11.54
CA LYS A 47 -22.85 49.17 12.56
C LYS A 47 -23.91 48.10 12.24
N ILE A 48 -23.48 46.96 11.71
CA ILE A 48 -24.34 45.76 11.65
C ILE A 48 -24.24 45.03 13.00
N GLU A 49 -25.12 45.37 13.93
CA GLU A 49 -25.32 44.59 15.15
C GLU A 49 -25.93 43.22 14.79
N ARG A 50 -25.10 42.17 14.75
CA ARG A 50 -25.59 40.78 14.70
C ARG A 50 -26.22 40.41 16.05
N LYS A 51 -27.49 40.79 16.24
CA LYS A 51 -28.35 40.22 17.29
C LYS A 51 -28.41 38.69 17.14
N ARG A 52 -27.73 37.97 18.02
CA ARG A 52 -27.96 36.54 18.24
C ARG A 52 -29.22 36.36 19.08
N SER A 53 -30.37 36.25 18.43
CA SER A 53 -31.56 35.62 19.01
C SER A 53 -31.66 34.19 18.46
N PHE A 54 -31.01 33.24 19.13
CA PHE A 54 -31.28 31.82 18.93
C PHE A 54 -32.43 31.42 19.87
N ASP A 55 -33.49 30.87 19.31
CA ASP A 55 -34.65 30.39 20.07
C ASP A 55 -34.43 28.90 20.40
N GLU A 56 -34.06 28.61 21.65
CA GLU A 56 -33.74 27.24 22.09
C GLU A 56 -35.01 26.40 22.29
N ARG A 57 -35.60 25.91 21.19
CA ARG A 57 -36.74 24.97 21.28
C ARG A 57 -36.97 24.10 20.02
N SER A 58 -36.04 23.17 19.73
CA SER A 58 -36.30 21.86 19.09
C SER A 58 -34.99 21.17 18.66
N LEU A 59 -34.40 20.32 19.50
CA LEU A 59 -33.50 19.21 19.11
C LEU A 59 -33.07 18.33 20.31
N SER A 60 -34.00 18.06 21.23
CA SER A 60 -33.75 17.27 22.45
C SER A 60 -34.28 15.83 22.36
N GLU A 61 -34.20 15.19 21.19
CA GLU A 61 -34.62 13.80 20.97
C GLU A 61 -33.93 13.22 19.72
N HIS A 62 -32.88 12.39 19.92
CA HIS A 62 -32.37 11.29 19.04
C HIS A 62 -30.94 10.79 19.36
N LEU A 63 -30.32 11.20 20.48
CA LEU A 63 -29.04 10.64 20.96
C LEU A 63 -29.16 9.98 22.34
N ALA A 64 -30.13 9.07 22.49
CA ALA A 64 -30.28 8.19 23.66
C ALA A 64 -30.29 6.72 23.19
N GLY A 65 -29.11 6.19 22.86
CA GLY A 65 -28.99 4.88 22.20
C GLY A 65 -27.56 4.35 22.06
N GLY A 66 -26.68 4.62 23.02
CA GLY A 66 -25.28 4.17 22.98
C GLY A 66 -24.76 3.79 24.37
N ASN A 67 -24.71 2.49 24.67
CA ASN A 67 -24.13 1.99 25.91
C ASN A 67 -22.60 2.08 25.86
N LEU A 68 -22.04 3.18 26.37
CA LEU A 68 -20.62 3.31 26.66
C LEU A 68 -20.23 2.27 27.74
N PRO A 69 -19.27 1.36 27.48
CA PRO A 69 -18.78 0.45 28.51
C PRO A 69 -17.93 1.24 29.52
N LYS A 70 -18.38 1.29 30.78
CA LYS A 70 -17.57 1.80 31.90
C LYS A 70 -16.30 0.97 32.05
N VAL A 71 -15.15 1.64 32.01
CA VAL A 71 -13.83 1.06 32.34
C VAL A 71 -13.28 1.82 33.56
N ASP A 72 -13.98 1.64 34.68
CA ASP A 72 -13.69 2.31 35.95
C ASP A 72 -12.45 1.66 36.60
N SER A 73 -11.24 1.89 36.06
CA SER A 73 -9.99 1.30 36.60
C SER A 73 -8.70 2.13 36.44
N ILE A 74 -8.74 3.34 35.86
CA ILE A 74 -7.52 4.17 35.63
C ILE A 74 -7.37 5.30 36.67
N GLU A 75 -8.48 5.82 37.21
CA GLU A 75 -8.42 6.95 38.16
C GLU A 75 -7.93 6.55 39.57
N SER A 76 -8.00 5.27 39.95
CA SER A 76 -7.66 4.76 41.28
C SER A 76 -6.16 4.76 41.63
N ILE A 77 -5.28 5.18 40.72
CA ILE A 77 -3.85 5.39 41.00
C ILE A 77 -3.59 6.77 41.64
N PHE A 78 -4.55 7.70 41.56
CA PHE A 78 -4.36 9.10 41.98
C PHE A 78 -5.09 9.41 43.30
N SER A 79 -4.41 9.23 44.44
CA SER A 79 -4.92 9.61 45.78
C SER A 79 -3.81 9.99 46.79
N SER A 80 -2.87 10.87 46.41
CA SER A 80 -1.95 11.53 47.37
C SER A 80 -1.22 12.75 46.76
N GLY A 81 -1.95 13.84 46.53
CA GLY A 81 -1.37 15.11 46.09
C GLY A 81 -2.43 16.19 45.89
N GLY A 82 -2.46 17.20 46.76
CA GLY A 82 -3.31 18.38 46.57
C GLY A 82 -2.75 19.34 45.51
N PRO A 83 -3.58 20.23 44.94
CA PRO A 83 -3.12 21.18 43.93
C PRO A 83 -2.12 22.18 44.53
N ARG A 84 -0.93 22.27 43.91
CA ARG A 84 -0.03 23.42 44.06
C ARG A 84 -0.19 24.35 42.86
N SER A 85 -0.11 25.66 43.10
CA SER A 85 -0.04 26.67 42.04
C SER A 85 1.28 26.52 41.28
N VAL A 86 1.20 26.32 39.96
CA VAL A 86 2.38 26.12 39.09
C VAL A 86 3.15 27.43 38.83
N LEU A 87 2.61 28.58 39.26
CA LEU A 87 3.21 29.91 39.08
C LEU A 87 4.19 30.34 40.19
N ASP A 88 4.25 29.64 41.32
CA ASP A 88 5.05 30.03 42.50
C ASP A 88 5.95 28.89 43.02
N SER A 89 6.76 28.29 42.14
CA SER A 89 7.86 27.39 42.54
C SER A 89 9.20 27.96 42.08
N PRO A 90 10.20 28.11 42.95
CA PRO A 90 11.54 28.53 42.52
C PRO A 90 12.13 27.44 41.61
N VAL A 91 12.53 27.83 40.40
CA VAL A 91 13.10 26.93 39.38
C VAL A 91 14.35 26.24 39.93
N SER A 92 14.42 24.92 39.86
CA SER A 92 15.59 24.13 40.31
C SER A 92 16.71 24.17 39.26
N SER A 93 17.20 25.38 38.99
CA SER A 93 18.07 25.68 37.86
C SER A 93 19.42 24.98 37.94
N ARG A 94 19.66 24.02 37.05
CA ARG A 94 21.03 23.57 36.70
C ARG A 94 21.64 24.32 35.52
N TYR A 95 20.84 25.13 34.81
CA TYR A 95 21.22 25.82 33.57
C TYR A 95 21.07 27.36 33.60
N LEU A 96 20.82 27.99 34.77
CA LEU A 96 20.86 29.46 34.88
C LEU A 96 22.27 30.06 34.69
N SER A 97 23.31 29.24 34.53
CA SER A 97 24.61 29.72 34.00
C SER A 97 24.54 30.26 32.56
N PHE A 98 23.42 30.05 31.84
CA PHE A 98 23.18 30.63 30.52
C PHE A 98 22.69 32.10 30.52
N GLU A 99 22.68 32.80 31.66
CA GLU A 99 22.40 34.24 31.80
C GLU A 99 23.23 35.18 30.88
N SER A 100 24.22 34.64 30.14
CA SER A 100 25.08 35.37 29.20
C SER A 100 24.68 35.29 27.72
N HIS A 101 23.69 34.50 27.31
CA HIS A 101 23.29 34.37 25.89
C HIS A 101 21.79 34.68 25.65
N PRO A 102 21.43 35.91 25.21
CA PRO A 102 20.04 36.36 25.12
C PRO A 102 19.12 35.46 24.28
N MET A 103 19.63 34.87 23.20
CA MET A 103 18.85 33.98 22.32
C MET A 103 18.47 32.64 22.99
N LEU A 104 19.20 32.19 24.01
CA LEU A 104 18.80 31.01 24.79
C LEU A 104 17.67 31.34 25.78
N ALA A 105 17.64 32.56 26.34
CA ALA A 105 16.52 33.02 27.17
C ALA A 105 15.24 33.16 26.33
N GLU A 106 15.32 33.87 25.20
CA GLU A 106 14.21 34.03 24.23
C GLU A 106 13.63 32.67 23.79
N ALA A 107 14.50 31.69 23.51
CA ALA A 107 14.09 30.34 23.14
C ALA A 107 13.38 29.59 24.28
N TRP A 108 13.83 29.77 25.53
CA TRP A 108 13.13 29.17 26.68
C TRP A 108 11.78 29.85 26.94
N ASP A 109 11.70 31.18 26.91
CA ASP A 109 10.46 31.92 27.14
C ASP A 109 9.37 31.51 26.14
N ALA A 110 9.71 31.46 24.84
CA ALA A 110 8.79 31.00 23.79
C ALA A 110 8.41 29.52 23.93
N LEU A 111 9.32 28.65 24.40
CA LEU A 111 9.01 27.25 24.67
C LEU A 111 8.06 27.11 25.87
N TRP A 112 8.22 27.93 26.92
CA TRP A 112 7.33 27.96 28.09
C TRP A 112 5.93 28.48 27.75
N GLU A 113 5.83 29.55 26.94
CA GLU A 113 4.54 30.09 26.47
C GLU A 113 3.77 29.09 25.60
N SER A 114 4.46 28.20 24.87
CA SER A 114 3.83 27.20 24.00
C SER A 114 3.09 26.06 24.71
N ILE A 115 3.13 25.99 26.05
CA ILE A 115 2.60 24.84 26.82
C ILE A 115 1.07 24.77 26.82
N VAL A 116 0.57 23.57 26.53
CA VAL A 116 -0.85 23.21 26.63
C VAL A 116 -1.14 22.58 28.00
N LEU A 117 -2.09 23.16 28.73
CA LEU A 117 -2.61 22.63 29.99
C LEU A 117 -3.89 21.82 29.77
N PHE A 118 -4.04 20.72 30.52
CA PHE A 118 -5.28 19.95 30.66
C PHE A 118 -5.54 19.66 32.14
N ARG A 119 -6.65 20.17 32.67
CA ARG A 119 -7.03 20.13 34.09
C ARG A 119 -5.92 20.66 35.01
N GLY A 120 -5.25 21.72 34.56
CA GLY A 120 -4.10 22.35 35.25
C GLY A 120 -2.77 21.60 35.14
N GLN A 121 -2.72 20.43 34.49
CA GLN A 121 -1.47 19.70 34.24
C GLN A 121 -0.91 20.07 32.86
N PRO A 122 0.41 20.33 32.72
CA PRO A 122 1.02 20.48 31.40
C PRO A 122 1.03 19.12 30.69
N VAL A 123 0.57 19.08 29.43
CA VAL A 123 0.37 17.84 28.65
C VAL A 123 1.03 17.85 27.27
N GLY A 124 1.70 18.93 26.89
CA GLY A 124 2.39 19.08 25.60
C GLY A 124 2.65 20.54 25.26
N THR A 125 3.10 20.79 24.02
CA THR A 125 3.26 22.14 23.45
C THR A 125 2.50 22.25 22.14
N ILE A 126 1.98 23.44 21.81
CA ILE A 126 1.42 23.72 20.47
C ILE A 126 2.52 23.69 19.40
N ALA A 127 2.15 23.63 18.11
CA ALA A 127 3.12 23.58 17.02
C ALA A 127 3.77 24.95 16.73
N ALA A 128 3.02 26.05 16.85
CA ALA A 128 3.55 27.42 16.67
C ALA A 128 2.78 28.48 17.45
N LEU A 129 3.49 29.49 17.96
CA LEU A 129 2.94 30.73 18.55
C LEU A 129 2.74 31.83 17.47
N ASP A 130 2.27 31.47 16.28
CA ASP A 130 2.16 32.40 15.15
C ASP A 130 0.93 33.33 15.27
N HIS A 131 1.04 34.33 16.15
CA HIS A 131 0.02 35.37 16.36
C HIS A 131 -0.21 36.27 15.12
N SER A 132 0.56 36.12 14.04
CA SER A 132 0.47 36.98 12.85
C SER A 132 -0.55 36.53 11.81
N SER A 133 -1.14 35.33 11.98
CA SER A 133 -2.07 34.76 11.00
C SER A 133 -3.52 34.71 11.48
N GLU A 134 -4.45 35.15 10.63
CA GLU A 134 -5.90 35.07 10.90
C GLU A 134 -6.46 33.64 10.77
N GLU A 135 -5.78 32.74 10.04
CA GLU A 135 -6.16 31.33 9.87
C GLU A 135 -5.23 30.38 10.66
N VAL A 136 -5.67 30.05 11.88
CA VAL A 136 -5.12 28.97 12.70
C VAL A 136 -5.76 27.65 12.27
N LEU A 137 -5.14 26.96 11.31
CA LEU A 137 -5.62 25.66 10.78
C LEU A 137 -5.61 24.56 11.85
N ASN A 138 -4.41 24.24 12.33
CA ASN A 138 -4.14 23.18 13.30
C ASN A 138 -2.85 23.40 14.11
N TYR A 139 -2.17 24.54 13.95
CA TYR A 139 -0.91 24.83 14.65
C TYR A 139 -1.13 25.11 16.17
N ASP A 140 -2.39 25.26 16.60
CA ASP A 140 -2.86 25.27 17.99
C ASP A 140 -2.84 23.89 18.68
N GLN A 141 -2.60 22.81 17.92
CA GLN A 141 -2.67 21.45 18.44
C GLN A 141 -1.30 20.93 18.91
N VAL A 142 -1.31 20.00 19.86
CA VAL A 142 -0.14 19.22 20.27
C VAL A 142 0.02 18.06 19.30
N PHE A 143 1.03 18.11 18.42
CA PHE A 143 1.41 17.00 17.54
C PHE A 143 2.32 16.00 18.27
N VAL A 144 2.06 14.70 18.08
CA VAL A 144 2.76 13.65 18.84
C VAL A 144 4.24 13.52 18.48
N ARG A 145 4.58 13.73 17.20
CA ARG A 145 5.98 13.85 16.75
C ARG A 145 6.60 15.17 17.19
N ASP A 146 5.90 16.29 16.97
CA ASP A 146 6.52 17.62 17.03
C ASP A 146 6.76 18.10 18.46
N PHE A 147 6.12 17.46 19.45
CA PHE A 147 6.45 17.59 20.87
C PHE A 147 7.76 16.88 21.25
N VAL A 148 8.31 15.94 20.48
CA VAL A 148 9.53 15.20 20.90
C VAL A 148 10.74 16.11 21.14
N PRO A 149 11.08 17.10 20.28
CA PRO A 149 12.13 18.07 20.57
C PRO A 149 11.86 18.88 21.86
N SER A 150 10.63 19.38 22.05
CA SER A 150 10.22 20.07 23.28
C SER A 150 10.43 19.20 24.52
N ALA A 151 9.99 17.94 24.45
CA ALA A 151 10.11 16.97 25.51
C ALA A 151 11.59 16.65 25.83
N MET A 152 12.46 16.56 24.82
CA MET A 152 13.91 16.40 25.03
C MET A 152 14.49 17.60 25.78
N ALA A 153 14.11 18.84 25.43
CA ALA A 153 14.55 20.03 26.15
C ALA A 153 14.09 20.02 27.62
N PHE A 154 12.81 19.70 27.87
CA PHE A 154 12.28 19.58 29.23
C PHE A 154 12.97 18.46 30.04
N LEU A 155 13.23 17.28 29.44
CA LEU A 155 14.00 16.22 30.11
C LEU A 155 15.42 16.67 30.46
N MET A 156 16.12 17.38 29.55
CA MET A 156 17.47 17.91 29.81
C MET A 156 17.48 18.94 30.94
N ASN A 157 16.43 19.75 31.07
CA ASN A 157 16.27 20.73 32.13
C ASN A 157 15.78 20.14 33.48
N GLY A 158 15.39 18.86 33.52
CA GLY A 158 14.86 18.17 34.70
C GLY A 158 13.34 18.23 34.87
N GLU A 159 12.63 18.81 33.90
CA GLU A 159 11.19 19.09 33.93
C GLU A 159 10.37 17.89 33.41
N HIS A 160 10.46 16.79 34.17
CA HIS A 160 9.99 15.47 33.72
C HIS A 160 8.47 15.32 33.64
N ASP A 161 7.69 16.11 34.39
CA ASP A 161 6.26 15.89 34.57
C ASP A 161 5.43 16.18 33.31
N ILE A 162 5.76 17.20 32.51
CA ILE A 162 5.07 17.44 31.23
C ILE A 162 5.23 16.24 30.28
N VAL A 163 6.41 15.62 30.26
CA VAL A 163 6.72 14.46 29.42
C VAL A 163 5.99 13.21 29.91
N LYS A 164 5.97 13.00 31.23
CA LYS A 164 5.19 11.94 31.88
C LYS A 164 3.69 12.07 31.58
N ASN A 165 3.15 13.27 31.71
CA ASN A 165 1.76 13.58 31.44
C ASN A 165 1.42 13.35 29.96
N PHE A 166 2.22 13.88 29.02
CA PHE A 166 2.05 13.66 27.58
C PHE A 166 2.01 12.16 27.25
N LEU A 167 2.99 11.38 27.73
CA LEU A 167 3.07 9.93 27.48
C LEU A 167 1.80 9.21 27.98
N VAL A 168 1.29 9.57 29.15
CA VAL A 168 0.06 9.00 29.73
C VAL A 168 -1.21 9.44 28.99
N LYS A 169 -1.37 10.73 28.63
CA LYS A 169 -2.56 11.19 27.89
C LYS A 169 -2.61 10.59 26.49
N THR A 170 -1.50 10.58 25.76
CA THR A 170 -1.44 9.97 24.41
C THR A 170 -1.68 8.46 24.41
N LEU A 171 -1.23 7.75 25.45
CA LEU A 171 -1.56 6.34 25.68
C LEU A 171 -3.06 6.13 25.99
N HIS A 172 -3.70 7.05 26.73
CA HIS A 172 -5.15 7.03 26.93
C HIS A 172 -5.92 7.25 25.62
N LEU A 173 -5.48 8.20 24.78
CA LEU A 173 -6.04 8.44 23.44
C LEU A 173 -5.85 7.21 22.52
N GLN A 174 -4.75 6.47 22.64
CA GLN A 174 -4.57 5.19 21.95
C GLN A 174 -5.66 4.17 22.32
N GLY A 175 -6.19 4.22 23.55
CA GLY A 175 -7.28 3.37 24.02
C GLY A 175 -8.65 3.63 23.38
N TRP A 176 -8.83 4.76 22.69
CA TRP A 176 -10.12 5.15 22.09
C TRP A 176 -10.46 4.34 20.83
N GLU A 177 -11.75 4.09 20.59
CA GLU A 177 -12.22 3.53 19.32
C GLU A 177 -12.06 4.54 18.18
N LYS A 178 -11.37 4.14 17.13
CA LYS A 178 -10.98 4.96 15.98
C LYS A 178 -11.74 4.54 14.74
N ARG A 179 -12.43 5.46 14.07
CA ARG A 179 -13.09 5.20 12.78
C ARG A 179 -12.92 6.35 11.79
N ILE A 180 -12.71 5.99 10.52
CA ILE A 180 -12.66 6.89 9.35
C ILE A 180 -13.58 6.26 8.31
N ASP A 181 -14.57 6.99 7.78
CA ASP A 181 -15.46 6.51 6.70
C ASP A 181 -15.99 5.06 6.89
N ARG A 182 -16.46 4.76 8.12
CA ARG A 182 -16.92 3.44 8.62
C ARG A 182 -15.81 2.41 8.90
N PHE A 183 -14.64 2.52 8.29
CA PHE A 183 -13.46 1.70 8.57
C PHE A 183 -12.99 1.89 10.02
N LYS A 184 -12.60 0.81 10.71
CA LYS A 184 -12.00 0.86 12.05
C LYS A 184 -10.48 0.77 11.93
N LEU A 185 -9.76 1.75 12.47
CA LEU A 185 -8.28 1.74 12.49
C LEU A 185 -7.73 0.70 13.47
N GLY A 186 -6.48 0.28 13.25
CA GLY A 186 -5.78 -0.67 14.12
C GLY A 186 -5.66 -0.18 15.57
N GLU A 187 -5.75 -1.09 16.54
CA GLU A 187 -5.79 -0.72 17.96
C GLU A 187 -4.48 -0.08 18.47
N GLY A 188 -3.37 -0.24 17.75
CA GLY A 188 -2.08 0.39 18.05
C GLY A 188 -1.90 1.82 17.54
N VAL A 189 -2.81 2.36 16.73
CA VAL A 189 -2.65 3.68 16.09
C VAL A 189 -2.71 4.79 17.15
N MET A 190 -1.60 5.53 17.27
CA MET A 190 -1.47 6.76 18.05
C MET A 190 -2.13 7.94 17.30
N PRO A 191 -2.58 8.99 18.01
CA PRO A 191 -3.04 10.19 17.33
C PRO A 191 -1.89 10.91 16.59
N ALA A 192 -2.23 11.62 15.52
CA ALA A 192 -1.34 12.57 14.87
C ALA A 192 -1.14 13.79 15.78
N SER A 193 -2.25 14.32 16.29
CA SER A 193 -2.33 15.49 17.15
C SER A 193 -3.51 15.37 18.11
N PHE A 194 -3.51 16.22 19.14
CA PHE A 194 -4.67 16.47 19.97
C PHE A 194 -4.75 17.94 20.41
N LYS A 195 -5.95 18.39 20.78
CA LYS A 195 -6.17 19.68 21.44
C LYS A 195 -7.05 19.57 22.66
N VAL A 196 -6.91 20.54 23.55
CA VAL A 196 -7.75 20.72 24.72
C VAL A 196 -8.84 21.73 24.37
N LEU A 197 -10.11 21.36 24.53
CA LEU A 197 -11.23 22.29 24.56
C LEU A 197 -11.67 22.52 26.00
N HIS A 198 -11.58 23.77 26.44
CA HIS A 198 -12.17 24.22 27.69
C HIS A 198 -13.67 24.49 27.50
N ASP A 199 -14.53 23.86 28.30
CA ASP A 199 -15.94 24.22 28.43
C ASP A 199 -16.06 25.32 29.53
N PRO A 200 -16.27 26.60 29.18
CA PRO A 200 -16.31 27.68 30.17
C PRO A 200 -17.58 27.67 31.03
N ILE A 201 -18.63 26.94 30.62
CA ILE A 201 -19.90 26.82 31.35
C ILE A 201 -19.78 25.74 32.42
N ARG A 202 -19.22 24.58 32.05
CA ARG A 202 -19.03 23.43 32.95
C ARG A 202 -17.70 23.47 33.71
N LYS A 203 -16.76 24.33 33.30
CA LYS A 203 -15.37 24.38 33.77
C LYS A 203 -14.64 23.05 33.61
N THR A 204 -14.89 22.35 32.51
CA THR A 204 -14.31 21.04 32.21
C THR A 204 -13.47 21.06 30.95
N ASP A 205 -12.24 20.56 31.07
CA ASP A 205 -11.36 20.35 29.93
C ASP A 205 -11.64 18.98 29.29
N ASN A 206 -11.78 18.99 27.96
CA ASN A 206 -11.99 17.81 27.13
C ASN A 206 -10.88 17.72 26.08
N LEU A 207 -10.45 16.49 25.76
CA LEU A 207 -9.50 16.24 24.68
C LEU A 207 -10.27 15.96 23.37
N ILE A 208 -9.74 16.45 22.26
CA ILE A 208 -10.09 15.99 20.91
C ILE A 208 -8.79 15.54 20.24
N ALA A 209 -8.79 14.37 19.61
CA ALA A 209 -7.62 13.78 18.98
C ALA A 209 -7.88 13.48 17.50
N ASP A 210 -6.95 13.84 16.63
CA ASP A 210 -6.96 13.49 15.21
C ASP A 210 -6.11 12.24 14.99
N PHE A 211 -6.64 11.28 14.22
CA PHE A 211 -5.96 10.03 13.85
C PHE A 211 -5.68 9.96 12.33
N GLY A 212 -5.78 11.10 11.64
CA GLY A 212 -5.57 11.22 10.19
C GLY A 212 -6.87 11.46 9.39
N ASP A 213 -7.96 11.91 10.01
CA ASP A 213 -9.24 12.17 9.32
C ASP A 213 -9.50 13.65 9.04
N SER A 214 -9.05 14.54 9.92
CA SER A 214 -8.99 15.98 9.60
C SER A 214 -7.69 16.35 8.87
N ALA A 215 -6.63 15.55 9.01
CA ALA A 215 -5.35 15.73 8.34
C ALA A 215 -5.49 15.98 6.83
N ILE A 216 -4.77 16.99 6.33
CA ILE A 216 -4.72 17.33 4.90
C ILE A 216 -4.20 16.10 4.13
N GLY A 217 -5.00 15.63 3.16
CA GLY A 217 -4.71 14.41 2.40
C GLY A 217 -4.94 13.09 3.13
N ARG A 218 -5.52 13.09 4.34
CA ARG A 218 -5.79 11.92 5.19
C ARG A 218 -4.57 11.04 5.49
N VAL A 219 -3.43 11.70 5.68
CA VAL A 219 -2.13 11.06 5.97
C VAL A 219 -2.18 10.30 7.31
N ALA A 220 -1.76 9.04 7.28
CA ALA A 220 -1.70 8.18 8.46
C ALA A 220 -0.56 8.58 9.43
N PRO A 221 -0.80 8.64 10.76
CA PRO A 221 0.22 8.95 11.77
C PRO A 221 1.11 7.74 12.10
N VAL A 222 1.79 7.20 11.09
CA VAL A 222 2.68 6.02 11.20
C VAL A 222 3.84 6.30 12.16
N ASP A 223 4.45 7.48 12.04
CA ASP A 223 5.65 7.89 12.77
C ASP A 223 5.39 8.16 14.26
N SER A 224 4.19 8.64 14.60
CA SER A 224 3.77 9.00 15.95
C SER A 224 3.87 7.82 16.94
N GLY A 225 3.66 6.59 16.47
CA GLY A 225 3.90 5.37 17.27
C GLY A 225 5.39 5.13 17.59
N PHE A 226 6.30 5.40 16.65
CA PHE A 226 7.73 5.23 16.87
C PHE A 226 8.31 6.35 17.74
N TRP A 227 7.92 7.59 17.47
CA TRP A 227 8.31 8.76 18.26
C TRP A 227 7.88 8.66 19.73
N TRP A 228 6.69 8.12 20.01
CA TRP A 228 6.24 7.83 21.37
C TRP A 228 7.13 6.79 22.08
N ILE A 229 7.52 5.71 21.40
CA ILE A 229 8.43 4.68 21.95
C ILE A 229 9.82 5.27 22.20
N PHE A 230 10.33 6.11 21.31
CA PHE A 230 11.61 6.81 21.50
C PHE A 230 11.55 7.78 22.69
N LEU A 231 10.45 8.52 22.84
CA LEU A 231 10.26 9.45 23.96
C LEU A 231 10.12 8.72 25.30
N LEU A 232 9.43 7.58 25.35
CA LEU A 232 9.39 6.72 26.54
C LEU A 232 10.79 6.26 26.95
N ARG A 233 11.65 5.87 25.99
CA ARG A 233 13.06 5.52 26.27
C ARG A 233 13.84 6.73 26.80
N ALA A 234 13.63 7.92 26.24
CA ALA A 234 14.28 9.14 26.70
C ALA A 234 13.87 9.46 28.15
N TYR A 235 12.57 9.40 28.46
CA TYR A 235 12.05 9.58 29.83
C TYR A 235 12.72 8.61 30.82
N THR A 236 12.75 7.30 30.54
CA THR A 236 13.37 6.33 31.47
C THR A 236 14.88 6.50 31.59
N LYS A 237 15.57 7.02 30.56
CA LYS A 237 17.00 7.34 30.60
C LYS A 237 17.32 8.63 31.36
N ALA A 238 16.49 9.66 31.27
CA ALA A 238 16.65 10.91 32.02
C ALA A 238 16.37 10.73 33.52
N THR A 239 15.28 10.02 33.84
CA THR A 239 14.76 9.90 35.21
C THR A 239 15.31 8.71 35.99
N GLY A 240 15.73 7.64 35.30
CA GLY A 240 15.93 6.32 35.92
C GLY A 240 14.61 5.61 36.32
N ASP A 241 13.45 6.24 36.14
CA ASP A 241 12.14 5.73 36.53
C ASP A 241 11.58 4.76 35.48
N MET A 242 11.65 3.47 35.78
CA MET A 242 11.07 2.42 34.94
C MET A 242 9.56 2.18 35.17
N THR A 243 8.95 2.76 36.21
CA THR A 243 7.58 2.40 36.63
C THR A 243 6.53 2.66 35.54
N LEU A 244 6.64 3.79 34.82
CA LEU A 244 5.78 4.09 33.68
C LEU A 244 5.95 3.04 32.57
N ALA A 245 7.20 2.70 32.22
CA ALA A 245 7.50 1.76 31.14
C ALA A 245 7.09 0.31 31.47
N GLU A 246 7.12 -0.08 32.75
CA GLU A 246 6.72 -1.41 33.21
C GLU A 246 5.21 -1.56 33.47
N SER A 247 4.46 -0.46 33.53
CA SER A 247 3.00 -0.47 33.74
C SER A 247 2.25 -1.37 32.73
N PRO A 248 1.19 -2.10 33.14
CA PRO A 248 0.42 -2.97 32.24
C PRO A 248 -0.12 -2.25 31.00
N GLU A 249 -0.49 -0.98 31.16
CA GLU A 249 -1.05 -0.09 30.14
C GLU A 249 0.03 0.28 29.11
N CYS A 250 1.20 0.74 29.56
CA CYS A 250 2.33 1.07 28.69
C CYS A 250 2.86 -0.18 27.97
N GLN A 251 2.99 -1.30 28.69
CA GLN A 251 3.32 -2.60 28.11
C GLN A 251 2.25 -3.07 27.11
N ARG A 252 0.96 -2.72 27.26
CA ARG A 252 -0.06 -2.96 26.22
C ARG A 252 0.16 -2.05 25.02
N GLY A 253 0.30 -0.74 25.21
CA GLY A 253 0.44 0.23 24.12
C GLY A 253 1.64 -0.04 23.21
N MET A 254 2.82 -0.29 23.79
CA MET A 254 4.02 -0.69 23.03
C MET A 254 3.78 -1.96 22.19
N ARG A 255 3.12 -2.98 22.75
CA ARG A 255 2.81 -4.21 22.01
C ARG A 255 1.82 -3.97 20.87
N LEU A 256 0.84 -3.08 21.04
CA LEU A 256 -0.11 -2.74 19.99
C LEU A 256 0.57 -1.98 18.83
N ILE A 257 1.43 -0.99 19.11
CA ILE A 257 2.22 -0.27 18.08
C ILE A 257 3.09 -1.26 17.30
N LEU A 258 3.83 -2.12 18.01
CA LEU A 258 4.74 -3.09 17.39
C LEU A 258 3.99 -4.20 16.62
N ALA A 259 2.77 -4.57 17.01
CA ALA A 259 1.97 -5.57 16.29
C ALA A 259 1.60 -5.09 14.87
N LEU A 260 1.28 -3.80 14.68
CA LEU A 260 1.05 -3.19 13.37
C LEU A 260 2.29 -3.28 12.45
N CYS A 261 3.49 -3.37 13.03
CA CYS A 261 4.77 -3.47 12.32
C CYS A 261 5.19 -4.91 11.98
N LEU A 262 4.61 -5.89 12.69
CA LEU A 262 4.98 -7.31 12.65
C LEU A 262 4.04 -8.17 11.80
N SER A 263 3.10 -7.53 11.07
CA SER A 263 2.08 -8.18 10.23
C SER A 263 1.24 -9.22 11.00
N GLU A 264 0.84 -8.87 12.23
CA GLU A 264 0.07 -9.77 13.10
C GLU A 264 -1.43 -9.54 12.99
N GLY A 265 -2.09 -10.39 12.20
CA GLY A 265 -3.53 -10.61 12.33
C GLY A 265 -3.87 -11.17 13.71
N ARG A 266 -4.14 -10.26 14.66
CA ARG A 266 -4.56 -10.48 16.06
C ARG A 266 -3.89 -11.67 16.75
N LEU A 267 -2.76 -11.39 17.40
CA LEU A 267 -2.22 -12.19 18.51
C LEU A 267 -3.38 -12.51 19.48
N ARG A 268 -3.85 -13.78 19.53
CA ARG A 268 -5.11 -14.17 20.23
C ARG A 268 -5.09 -13.73 21.71
N LEU A 269 -5.64 -12.56 22.01
CA LEU A 269 -5.80 -12.02 23.37
C LEU A 269 -7.28 -12.11 23.78
N PRO A 270 -7.78 -13.28 24.21
CA PRO A 270 -9.07 -13.38 24.87
C PRO A 270 -8.96 -12.74 26.26
N TYR A 271 -9.07 -11.41 26.33
CA TYR A 271 -9.32 -10.70 27.58
C TYR A 271 -10.84 -10.72 27.89
N ARG A 272 -11.42 -11.92 27.84
CA ARG A 272 -12.68 -12.22 28.54
C ARG A 272 -12.30 -12.81 29.88
N ASN A 273 -12.84 -12.24 30.96
CA ASN A 273 -12.67 -12.82 32.29
C ASN A 273 -13.15 -14.28 32.28
N PRO A 274 -12.35 -15.25 32.78
CA PRO A 274 -12.85 -16.60 32.96
C PRO A 274 -13.99 -16.58 33.98
N SER A 275 -14.96 -17.50 33.82
CA SER A 275 -16.02 -17.72 34.81
C SER A 275 -15.40 -17.97 36.20
N PRO A 276 -15.96 -17.46 37.32
CA PRO A 276 -15.28 -17.43 38.62
C PRO A 276 -14.88 -18.79 39.24
N LEU A 277 -15.32 -19.90 38.67
CA LEU A 277 -15.40 -21.22 39.33
C LEU A 277 -14.13 -22.09 39.32
N LEU A 278 -12.99 -21.65 38.75
CA LEU A 278 -11.77 -22.48 38.62
C LEU A 278 -10.46 -21.73 38.97
N HIS A 279 -10.40 -21.16 40.17
CA HIS A 279 -9.34 -20.22 40.56
C HIS A 279 -7.95 -20.79 40.90
N GLY A 280 -7.83 -22.09 41.25
CA GLY A 280 -6.56 -22.68 41.70
C GLY A 280 -5.59 -23.04 40.56
N ILE A 281 -5.90 -24.09 39.82
CA ILE A 281 -4.95 -24.76 38.91
C ILE A 281 -4.73 -23.96 37.60
N ALA A 282 -5.73 -23.18 37.16
CA ALA A 282 -5.64 -22.39 35.93
C ALA A 282 -4.55 -21.30 35.98
N MET A 283 -4.29 -20.72 37.15
CA MET A 283 -3.41 -19.55 37.29
C MET A 283 -1.95 -19.83 36.92
N CYS A 284 -1.40 -20.99 37.27
CA CYS A 284 -0.03 -21.36 36.86
C CYS A 284 0.07 -21.55 35.34
N SER A 285 -0.93 -22.17 34.71
CA SER A 285 -1.00 -22.34 33.25
C SER A 285 -1.08 -20.99 32.52
N ILE A 286 -1.93 -20.08 33.01
CA ILE A 286 -2.07 -18.72 32.45
C ILE A 286 -0.76 -17.92 32.57
N HIS A 287 -0.04 -18.00 33.70
CA HIS A 287 1.25 -17.32 33.85
C HIS A 287 2.34 -17.92 32.94
N ALA A 288 2.40 -19.24 32.80
CA ALA A 288 3.31 -19.90 31.86
C ALA A 288 3.01 -19.49 30.41
N GLN A 289 1.73 -19.48 30.01
CA GLN A 289 1.30 -19.07 28.67
C GLN A 289 1.59 -17.59 28.39
N ARG A 290 1.37 -16.69 29.37
CA ARG A 290 1.74 -15.26 29.29
C ARG A 290 3.26 -15.08 29.10
N ARG A 291 4.08 -15.79 29.89
CA ARG A 291 5.56 -15.77 29.75
C ARG A 291 6.02 -16.28 28.39
N ARG A 292 5.45 -17.41 27.91
CA ARG A 292 5.74 -17.99 26.60
C ARG A 292 5.45 -17.00 25.46
N ARG A 293 4.25 -16.42 25.43
CA ARG A 293 3.86 -15.40 24.42
C ARG A 293 4.75 -14.16 24.45
N ARG A 294 5.18 -13.70 25.64
CA ARG A 294 6.13 -12.57 25.75
C ARG A 294 7.48 -12.93 25.12
N LYS A 295 7.99 -14.16 25.33
CA LYS A 295 9.23 -14.63 24.69
C LYS A 295 9.07 -14.70 23.17
N GLU A 296 8.00 -15.34 22.68
CA GLU A 296 7.70 -15.49 21.24
C GLU A 296 7.61 -14.12 20.53
N PHE A 297 7.00 -13.11 21.17
CA PHE A 297 6.93 -11.74 20.63
C PHE A 297 8.31 -11.06 20.57
N ILE A 298 9.13 -11.16 21.61
CA ILE A 298 10.49 -10.60 21.64
C ILE A 298 11.39 -11.26 20.58
N GLU A 299 11.27 -12.58 20.41
CA GLU A 299 12.00 -13.35 19.40
C GLU A 299 11.63 -12.88 17.97
N ARG A 300 10.34 -12.61 17.70
CA ARG A 300 9.88 -12.05 16.43
C ARG A 300 10.37 -10.62 16.17
N ILE A 301 10.46 -9.77 17.19
CA ILE A 301 11.09 -8.44 17.06
C ILE A 301 12.57 -8.60 16.64
N GLY A 302 13.32 -9.50 17.29
CA GLY A 302 14.71 -9.77 16.93
C GLY A 302 14.89 -10.27 15.49
N ILE A 303 14.05 -11.19 15.04
CA ILE A 303 14.05 -11.69 13.65
C ILE A 303 13.74 -10.55 12.66
N ARG A 304 12.70 -9.74 12.92
CA ARG A 304 12.31 -8.62 12.05
C ARG A 304 13.40 -7.55 11.99
N LEU A 305 14.01 -7.21 13.12
CA LEU A 305 15.13 -6.25 13.21
C LEU A 305 16.36 -6.76 12.44
N GLN A 306 16.75 -8.03 12.61
CA GLN A 306 17.89 -8.59 11.88
C GLN A 306 17.64 -8.63 10.36
N ALA A 307 16.41 -8.93 9.92
CA ALA A 307 16.03 -8.92 8.51
C ALA A 307 16.03 -7.49 7.93
N LEU A 308 15.45 -6.52 8.65
CA LEU A 308 15.42 -5.12 8.24
C LEU A 308 16.83 -4.52 8.16
N SER A 309 17.66 -4.69 9.19
CA SER A 309 19.03 -4.18 9.20
C SER A 309 19.89 -4.79 8.10
N TYR A 310 19.68 -6.05 7.75
CA TYR A 310 20.32 -6.66 6.57
C TYR A 310 19.84 -6.01 5.27
N HIS A 311 18.52 -5.86 5.09
CA HIS A 311 17.93 -5.28 3.88
C HIS A 311 18.42 -3.84 3.65
N MET A 312 18.38 -2.99 4.68
CA MET A 312 18.85 -1.60 4.61
C MET A 312 20.35 -1.53 4.26
N ARG A 313 21.21 -2.28 4.98
CA ARG A 313 22.67 -2.27 4.75
C ARG A 313 23.09 -2.79 3.37
N ASN A 314 22.29 -3.65 2.72
CA ASN A 314 22.64 -4.25 1.42
C ASN A 314 22.01 -3.55 0.21
N TYR A 315 20.85 -2.89 0.38
CA TYR A 315 20.07 -2.36 -0.74
C TYR A 315 19.84 -0.84 -0.69
N PHE A 316 19.81 -0.23 0.50
CA PHE A 316 19.65 1.23 0.65
C PHE A 316 20.98 1.96 0.81
N TRP A 317 22.04 1.28 1.27
CA TRP A 317 23.38 1.85 1.32
C TRP A 317 23.93 2.10 -0.09
N LEU A 318 24.43 3.31 -0.33
CA LEU A 318 25.09 3.76 -1.55
C LEU A 318 26.40 4.48 -1.21
N ASP A 319 27.48 4.08 -1.87
CA ASP A 319 28.80 4.70 -1.87
C ASP A 319 29.38 4.62 -3.31
N PHE A 320 30.59 5.15 -3.53
CA PHE A 320 31.24 5.12 -4.84
C PHE A 320 31.46 3.69 -5.41
N GLN A 321 31.69 2.69 -4.56
CA GLN A 321 31.89 1.29 -4.99
C GLN A 321 30.55 0.66 -5.40
N LYS A 322 29.50 0.88 -4.59
CA LYS A 322 28.15 0.43 -4.84
C LYS A 322 27.55 1.06 -6.09
N LEU A 323 27.76 2.36 -6.30
CA LEU A 323 27.36 3.09 -7.51
C LEU A 323 28.02 2.48 -8.75
N ASN A 324 29.32 2.17 -8.68
CA ASN A 324 30.04 1.46 -9.74
C ASN A 324 29.46 0.06 -10.06
N VAL A 325 28.90 -0.63 -9.07
CA VAL A 325 28.22 -1.92 -9.27
C VAL A 325 26.85 -1.73 -9.93
N ILE A 326 26.06 -0.76 -9.48
CA ILE A 326 24.71 -0.47 -10.03
C ILE A 326 24.80 0.01 -11.49
N TYR A 327 25.79 0.85 -11.82
CA TYR A 327 26.06 1.32 -13.18
C TYR A 327 26.39 0.17 -14.18
N ARG A 328 26.71 -1.03 -13.69
CA ARG A 328 27.05 -2.21 -14.50
C ARG A 328 25.99 -3.33 -14.39
N TYR A 329 24.81 -3.03 -13.87
CA TYR A 329 23.71 -3.99 -13.77
C TYR A 329 23.19 -4.42 -15.15
N LYS A 330 22.91 -5.73 -15.28
CA LYS A 330 22.05 -6.26 -16.33
C LYS A 330 20.59 -6.06 -15.92
N THR A 331 19.71 -5.79 -16.88
CA THR A 331 18.26 -5.78 -16.67
C THR A 331 17.67 -7.18 -16.90
N GLU A 332 16.45 -7.39 -16.41
CA GLU A 332 15.61 -8.58 -16.68
C GLU A 332 16.17 -9.92 -16.13
N GLU A 333 17.06 -9.88 -15.14
CA GLU A 333 17.64 -11.06 -14.49
C GLU A 333 16.60 -11.86 -13.66
N TYR A 334 15.94 -12.84 -14.27
CA TYR A 334 15.10 -13.82 -13.55
C TYR A 334 15.97 -14.92 -12.90
N SER A 335 16.40 -14.73 -11.64
CA SER A 335 17.12 -15.78 -10.88
C SER A 335 17.26 -15.48 -9.38
N HIS A 336 17.19 -16.54 -8.56
CA HIS A 336 17.67 -16.53 -7.17
C HIS A 336 19.13 -16.06 -7.02
N THR A 337 20.00 -16.19 -8.05
CA THR A 337 21.38 -15.66 -8.09
C THR A 337 21.54 -14.28 -8.73
N ALA A 338 20.49 -13.69 -9.31
CA ALA A 338 20.55 -12.37 -9.96
C ALA A 338 21.20 -11.28 -9.09
N VAL A 339 21.99 -10.38 -9.69
CA VAL A 339 22.65 -9.29 -8.97
C VAL A 339 21.71 -8.08 -8.88
N ASN A 340 21.01 -7.76 -9.96
CA ASN A 340 20.06 -6.67 -10.05
C ASN A 340 18.68 -7.08 -9.51
N LYS A 341 18.61 -7.38 -8.20
CA LYS A 341 17.40 -7.88 -7.52
C LYS A 341 16.14 -7.02 -7.69
N PHE A 342 16.29 -5.73 -7.99
CA PHE A 342 15.17 -4.80 -8.15
C PHE A 342 14.95 -4.37 -9.61
N ASN A 343 15.63 -4.97 -10.59
CA ASN A 343 15.56 -4.58 -12.01
C ASN A 343 15.76 -3.06 -12.22
N VAL A 344 16.75 -2.49 -11.51
CA VAL A 344 17.15 -1.09 -11.63
C VAL A 344 17.86 -0.91 -12.97
N ILE A 345 17.46 0.10 -13.73
CA ILE A 345 17.99 0.35 -15.07
C ILE A 345 19.17 1.32 -14.94
N PRO A 346 20.40 0.99 -15.43
CA PRO A 346 21.55 1.88 -15.32
C PRO A 346 21.29 3.28 -15.89
N ASP A 347 20.58 3.37 -17.02
CA ASP A 347 20.16 4.61 -17.69
C ASP A 347 19.15 5.46 -16.88
N SER A 348 18.73 5.00 -15.68
CA SER A 348 17.92 5.74 -14.71
C SER A 348 18.72 6.28 -13.51
N ILE A 349 20.05 6.12 -13.50
CA ILE A 349 20.95 6.74 -12.54
C ILE A 349 21.07 8.24 -12.87
N PRO A 350 20.72 9.18 -11.97
CA PRO A 350 20.77 10.62 -12.26
C PRO A 350 22.21 11.16 -12.31
N ASP A 351 22.58 11.89 -13.36
CA ASP A 351 23.96 12.35 -13.62
C ASP A 351 24.62 13.07 -12.42
N TRP A 352 23.85 13.85 -11.66
CA TRP A 352 24.36 14.61 -10.50
C TRP A 352 25.00 13.73 -9.41
N ILE A 353 24.69 12.42 -9.36
CA ILE A 353 25.23 11.51 -8.34
C ILE A 353 26.74 11.30 -8.49
N PHE A 354 27.27 11.39 -9.72
CA PHE A 354 28.67 11.13 -10.02
C PHE A 354 29.58 12.23 -9.49
N ASP A 355 29.14 13.50 -9.54
CA ASP A 355 29.84 14.64 -8.94
C ASP A 355 29.56 14.78 -7.43
N PHE A 356 28.33 14.44 -7.01
CA PHE A 356 27.93 14.57 -5.61
C PHE A 356 28.64 13.61 -4.67
N MET A 357 28.88 12.36 -5.07
CA MET A 357 29.47 11.32 -4.22
C MET A 357 31.01 11.44 -4.11
N PRO A 358 31.59 11.83 -2.95
CA PRO A 358 33.04 11.85 -2.79
C PRO A 358 33.61 10.45 -2.55
N SER A 359 34.93 10.29 -2.70
CA SER A 359 35.60 8.98 -2.66
C SER A 359 35.53 8.26 -1.32
N ARG A 360 35.30 8.99 -0.22
CA ARG A 360 35.05 8.49 1.14
C ARG A 360 33.57 8.54 1.56
N GLY A 361 32.71 9.15 0.75
CA GLY A 361 31.31 9.36 1.07
C GLY A 361 30.45 8.11 0.89
N GLY A 362 29.33 8.10 1.61
CA GLY A 362 28.27 7.12 1.42
C GLY A 362 27.08 7.41 2.33
N TYR A 363 25.90 6.95 1.95
CA TYR A 363 24.66 7.21 2.68
C TYR A 363 23.58 6.16 2.42
N PHE A 364 22.53 6.18 3.24
CA PHE A 364 21.28 5.48 2.98
C PHE A 364 20.37 6.36 2.13
N ILE A 365 20.03 5.88 0.93
CA ILE A 365 19.13 6.53 -0.01
C ILE A 365 17.67 6.52 0.49
N GLY A 366 16.79 7.32 -0.11
CA GLY A 366 15.42 7.48 0.39
C GLY A 366 14.51 6.24 0.30
N ASN A 367 14.58 5.48 -0.79
CA ASN A 367 13.66 4.36 -1.05
C ASN A 367 14.21 3.40 -2.14
N VAL A 368 13.75 2.14 -2.10
CA VAL A 368 14.02 1.09 -3.11
C VAL A 368 12.72 0.36 -3.42
N SER A 369 12.40 0.19 -4.70
CA SER A 369 11.27 -0.62 -5.18
C SER A 369 11.61 -1.29 -6.51
N PRO A 370 10.75 -2.18 -7.08
CA PRO A 370 10.94 -2.67 -8.44
C PRO A 370 11.14 -1.49 -9.41
N ALA A 371 12.19 -1.54 -10.23
CA ALA A 371 12.67 -0.50 -11.15
C ALA A 371 12.78 0.92 -10.55
N ARG A 372 13.12 1.06 -9.27
CA ARG A 372 13.35 2.37 -8.62
C ARG A 372 14.39 2.33 -7.50
N MET A 373 15.33 3.28 -7.54
CA MET A 373 16.13 3.71 -6.40
C MET A 373 15.95 5.23 -6.26
N ASP A 374 15.53 5.71 -5.09
CA ASP A 374 15.40 7.15 -4.81
C ASP A 374 16.75 7.68 -4.34
N PHE A 375 17.65 7.95 -5.29
CA PHE A 375 19.04 8.32 -5.05
C PHE A 375 19.24 9.56 -4.17
N ARG A 376 18.19 10.36 -3.90
CA ARG A 376 18.28 11.56 -3.07
C ARG A 376 18.75 11.22 -1.64
N TRP A 377 19.61 12.09 -1.13
CA TRP A 377 19.98 12.16 0.28
C TRP A 377 18.78 12.64 1.12
N PHE A 378 18.62 12.08 2.32
CA PHE A 378 17.65 12.52 3.32
C PHE A 378 18.33 12.64 4.69
N ALA A 379 18.38 13.85 5.26
CA ALA A 379 19.19 14.12 6.44
C ALA A 379 18.71 13.40 7.70
N LEU A 380 17.40 13.49 7.99
CA LEU A 380 16.80 12.89 9.18
C LEU A 380 17.02 11.37 9.24
N GLY A 381 16.80 10.68 8.11
CA GLY A 381 16.99 9.23 8.00
C GLY A 381 18.43 8.79 8.25
N ASN A 382 19.41 9.52 7.70
CA ASN A 382 20.83 9.19 7.87
C ASN A 382 21.35 9.52 9.27
N CYS A 383 20.91 10.62 9.89
CA CYS A 383 21.24 10.90 11.29
C CYS A 383 20.60 9.87 12.24
N ILE A 384 19.36 9.44 11.99
CA ILE A 384 18.72 8.36 12.75
C ILE A 384 19.43 7.02 12.53
N ALA A 385 19.93 6.73 11.32
CA ALA A 385 20.72 5.51 11.06
C ALA A 385 21.98 5.44 11.95
N ILE A 386 22.67 6.58 12.13
CA ILE A 386 23.79 6.73 13.06
C ILE A 386 23.34 6.53 14.51
N LEU A 387 22.31 7.26 14.97
CA LEU A 387 21.86 7.21 16.37
C LEU A 387 21.33 5.82 16.79
N SER A 388 20.63 5.13 15.89
CA SER A 388 20.10 3.77 16.11
C SER A 388 21.12 2.64 15.95
N SER A 389 22.36 2.94 15.55
CA SER A 389 23.39 1.93 15.21
C SER A 389 22.97 1.01 14.03
N LEU A 390 22.13 1.54 13.12
CA LEU A 390 21.78 0.90 11.85
C LEU A 390 22.95 0.99 10.87
N SER A 391 23.65 2.12 10.80
CA SER A 391 24.96 2.21 10.14
C SER A 391 26.02 1.42 10.91
N THR A 392 27.03 0.89 10.21
CA THR A 392 28.29 0.46 10.86
C THR A 392 29.14 1.70 11.23
N PRO A 393 30.22 1.58 12.02
CA PRO A 393 31.13 2.71 12.29
C PRO A 393 31.70 3.33 11.00
N GLU A 394 32.05 2.50 10.02
CA GLU A 394 32.57 2.93 8.72
C GLU A 394 31.51 3.67 7.89
N GLN A 395 30.28 3.13 7.84
CA GLN A 395 29.15 3.81 7.19
C GLN A 395 28.81 5.13 7.89
N SER A 396 28.92 5.19 9.23
CA SER A 396 28.70 6.41 10.01
C SER A 396 29.76 7.46 9.70
N ALA A 397 31.03 7.06 9.58
CA ALA A 397 32.11 7.95 9.17
C ALA A 397 31.92 8.47 7.73
N ALA A 398 31.52 7.61 6.79
CA ALA A 398 31.25 7.97 5.39
C ALA A 398 30.05 8.92 5.21
N ILE A 399 29.00 8.79 6.05
CA ILE A 399 27.89 9.76 6.13
C ILE A 399 28.39 11.13 6.58
N MET A 400 29.24 11.17 7.61
CA MET A 400 29.76 12.44 8.13
C MET A 400 30.82 13.07 7.21
N ASP A 401 31.66 12.27 6.55
CA ASP A 401 32.57 12.74 5.49
C ASP A 401 31.78 13.37 4.34
N LEU A 402 30.69 12.76 3.88
CA LEU A 402 29.79 13.35 2.87
C LEU A 402 29.21 14.69 3.33
N LEU A 403 28.72 14.79 4.57
CA LEU A 403 28.18 16.03 5.14
C LEU A 403 29.23 17.14 5.31
N GLU A 404 30.50 16.77 5.49
CA GLU A 404 31.61 17.71 5.61
C GLU A 404 32.12 18.17 4.23
N GLU A 405 32.25 17.24 3.27
CA GLU A 405 32.67 17.50 1.88
C GLU A 405 31.58 18.12 0.98
N ARG A 406 30.30 18.07 1.39
CA ARG A 406 29.15 18.68 0.69
C ARG A 406 28.37 19.64 1.58
N TRP A 407 29.09 20.39 2.41
CA TRP A 407 28.49 21.34 3.35
C TRP A 407 27.68 22.45 2.64
N GLU A 408 28.12 22.95 1.48
CA GLU A 408 27.36 24.01 0.77
C GLU A 408 26.00 23.46 0.26
N GLU A 409 25.98 22.24 -0.27
CA GLU A 409 24.78 21.60 -0.80
C GLU A 409 23.81 21.15 0.29
N LEU A 410 24.33 20.55 1.37
CA LEU A 410 23.54 19.86 2.39
C LEU A 410 23.20 20.74 3.61
N VAL A 411 23.96 21.81 3.84
CA VAL A 411 23.74 22.81 4.89
C VAL A 411 23.52 24.19 4.27
N GLY A 412 24.50 24.70 3.53
CA GLY A 412 24.49 26.08 3.02
C GLY A 412 24.50 27.10 4.15
N GLU A 413 23.48 27.95 4.20
CA GLU A 413 23.32 29.07 5.15
C GLU A 413 22.27 28.82 6.26
N MET A 414 21.59 27.66 6.29
CA MET A 414 20.75 27.24 7.43
C MET A 414 20.77 25.72 7.66
N PRO A 415 20.80 25.24 8.92
CA PRO A 415 21.68 24.13 9.33
C PRO A 415 21.63 22.78 8.61
N LEU A 416 20.49 22.32 8.08
CA LEU A 416 20.42 21.12 7.24
C LEU A 416 19.26 21.21 6.26
N LYS A 417 19.47 20.71 5.04
CA LYS A 417 18.39 20.35 4.12
C LYS A 417 17.70 19.07 4.55
N ILE A 418 16.38 19.03 4.39
CA ILE A 418 15.59 17.81 4.61
C ILE A 418 15.90 16.72 3.57
N ALA A 419 16.09 17.12 2.30
CA ALA A 419 16.42 16.25 1.18
C ALA A 419 17.36 16.95 0.18
N TYR A 420 18.16 16.19 -0.58
CA TYR A 420 19.00 16.72 -1.66
C TYR A 420 19.20 15.70 -2.81
N PRO A 421 19.21 16.12 -4.08
CA PRO A 421 18.77 17.44 -4.58
C PRO A 421 17.25 17.56 -4.58
N THR A 422 16.77 18.70 -5.09
CA THR A 422 15.36 18.94 -5.41
C THR A 422 14.90 18.06 -6.56
N LEU A 423 13.60 17.69 -6.56
CA LEU A 423 12.92 17.26 -7.78
C LEU A 423 12.95 18.36 -8.85
N ASP A 424 13.01 17.99 -10.13
CA ASP A 424 12.82 18.93 -11.25
C ASP A 424 11.34 19.28 -11.50
N ASP A 425 11.07 20.18 -12.46
CA ASP A 425 9.73 20.71 -12.74
C ASP A 425 8.75 19.66 -13.33
N HIS A 426 9.24 18.53 -13.83
CA HIS A 426 8.42 17.39 -14.26
C HIS A 426 8.28 16.35 -13.14
N GLU A 427 9.37 16.02 -12.46
CA GLU A 427 9.37 15.13 -11.29
C GLU A 427 8.46 15.66 -10.19
N TRP A 428 8.53 16.96 -9.86
CA TRP A 428 7.69 17.60 -8.85
C TRP A 428 6.20 17.37 -9.15
N ARG A 429 5.72 17.69 -10.36
CA ARG A 429 4.30 17.47 -10.75
C ARG A 429 3.89 16.00 -10.56
N VAL A 430 4.69 15.07 -11.09
CA VAL A 430 4.38 13.63 -11.09
C VAL A 430 4.47 13.00 -9.69
N MET A 431 5.36 13.48 -8.82
CA MET A 431 5.64 12.90 -7.51
C MET A 431 4.87 13.56 -6.35
N THR A 432 4.57 14.86 -6.43
CA THR A 432 3.87 15.62 -5.36
C THR A 432 2.44 16.00 -5.71
N GLY A 433 1.98 15.71 -6.94
CA GLY A 433 0.67 16.19 -7.42
C GLY A 433 0.66 17.70 -7.68
N SER A 434 1.80 18.28 -8.07
CA SER A 434 1.97 19.74 -8.24
C SER A 434 1.74 20.56 -6.96
N ASP A 435 2.03 20.00 -5.77
CA ASP A 435 1.88 20.69 -4.49
C ASP A 435 2.71 22.01 -4.44
N PRO A 436 2.06 23.19 -4.28
CA PRO A 436 2.71 24.50 -4.33
C PRO A 436 3.55 24.83 -3.09
N LYS A 437 3.49 24.07 -1.99
CA LYS A 437 4.47 24.15 -0.89
C LYS A 437 5.79 23.50 -1.27
N ASN A 438 5.73 22.36 -1.98
CA ASN A 438 6.88 21.54 -2.35
C ASN A 438 7.57 21.97 -3.66
N THR A 439 7.54 23.26 -3.99
CA THR A 439 8.28 23.83 -5.11
C THR A 439 9.80 23.72 -4.91
N ARG A 440 10.58 23.94 -5.98
CA ARG A 440 12.02 23.67 -6.01
C ARG A 440 12.79 24.49 -4.96
N TRP A 441 13.48 23.80 -4.05
CA TRP A 441 14.19 24.34 -2.88
C TRP A 441 13.26 24.93 -1.79
N SER A 442 12.01 24.45 -1.69
CA SER A 442 11.04 24.85 -0.67
C SER A 442 10.50 23.63 0.09
N TYR A 443 10.13 23.85 1.35
CA TYR A 443 9.46 22.87 2.22
C TYR A 443 10.15 21.49 2.21
N HIS A 444 9.43 20.38 1.97
CA HIS A 444 10.03 19.04 1.89
C HIS A 444 10.88 18.80 0.62
N ASN A 445 10.77 19.64 -0.41
CA ASN A 445 11.53 19.57 -1.66
C ASN A 445 12.82 20.40 -1.58
N GLY A 446 13.69 20.08 -0.61
CA GLY A 446 15.04 20.66 -0.50
C GLY A 446 15.15 22.00 0.22
N GLY A 447 14.11 22.43 0.95
CA GLY A 447 14.23 23.49 1.96
C GLY A 447 15.16 23.09 3.11
N SER A 448 15.65 24.08 3.86
CA SER A 448 16.46 23.88 5.08
C SER A 448 15.61 23.99 6.34
N TRP A 449 15.73 23.03 7.26
CA TRP A 449 14.81 22.82 8.38
C TRP A 449 15.53 22.90 9.74
N PRO A 450 15.30 23.95 10.55
CA PRO A 450 16.01 24.15 11.82
C PRO A 450 15.87 23.01 12.83
N VAL A 451 14.71 22.35 12.87
CA VAL A 451 14.44 21.19 13.74
C VAL A 451 15.42 20.02 13.53
N LEU A 452 16.09 19.92 12.37
CA LEU A 452 17.09 18.88 12.11
C LEU A 452 18.40 19.07 12.91
N LEU A 453 18.65 20.28 13.43
CA LEU A 453 19.90 20.66 14.10
C LEU A 453 20.22 19.77 15.32
N TRP A 454 19.22 19.36 16.10
CA TRP A 454 19.46 18.50 17.28
C TRP A 454 19.82 17.07 16.89
N VAL A 455 19.19 16.50 15.85
CA VAL A 455 19.48 15.14 15.38
C VAL A 455 20.87 15.07 14.75
N PHE A 456 21.25 16.11 14.00
CA PHE A 456 22.59 16.27 13.46
C PHE A 456 23.64 16.45 14.56
N THR A 457 23.37 17.29 15.57
CA THR A 457 24.28 17.49 16.71
C THR A 457 24.49 16.18 17.47
N ALA A 458 23.42 15.42 17.73
CA ALA A 458 23.52 14.10 18.35
C ALA A 458 24.36 13.11 17.49
N ALA A 459 24.20 13.12 16.16
CA ALA A 459 25.01 12.30 15.26
C ALA A 459 26.49 12.74 15.22
N CYS A 460 26.76 14.05 15.23
CA CYS A 460 28.11 14.62 15.34
C CYS A 460 28.80 14.18 16.63
N ILE A 461 28.12 14.26 17.78
CA ILE A 461 28.68 13.84 19.07
C ILE A 461 28.92 12.33 19.08
N LYS A 462 27.97 11.51 18.59
CA LYS A 462 28.14 10.05 18.48
C LYS A 462 29.31 9.63 17.58
N THR A 463 29.63 10.43 16.56
CA THR A 463 30.73 10.17 15.61
C THR A 463 32.03 10.89 15.94
N GLY A 464 32.11 11.59 17.09
CA GLY A 464 33.32 12.28 17.54
C GLY A 464 33.64 13.59 16.78
N ARG A 465 32.66 14.22 16.12
CA ARG A 465 32.81 15.48 15.36
C ARG A 465 32.03 16.67 15.96
N PRO A 466 32.19 17.03 17.27
CA PRO A 466 31.44 18.12 17.89
C PRO A 466 31.70 19.49 17.22
N GLN A 467 32.83 19.66 16.51
CA GLN A 467 33.15 20.87 15.75
C GLN A 467 32.15 21.13 14.61
N MET A 468 31.63 20.09 13.96
CA MET A 468 30.58 20.22 12.94
C MET A 468 29.26 20.71 13.55
N ALA A 469 28.89 20.19 14.73
CA ALA A 469 27.72 20.64 15.47
C ALA A 469 27.85 22.11 15.90
N GLN A 470 29.01 22.51 16.44
CA GLN A 470 29.30 23.90 16.82
C GLN A 470 29.17 24.86 15.61
N ARG A 471 29.65 24.45 14.43
CA ARG A 471 29.52 25.21 13.17
C ARG A 471 28.06 25.37 12.75
N ALA A 472 27.25 24.31 12.87
CA ALA A 472 25.82 24.35 12.54
C ALA A 472 24.98 25.16 13.54
N ILE A 473 25.31 25.10 14.84
CA ILE A 473 24.68 25.91 15.89
C ILE A 473 24.99 27.40 15.67
N HIS A 474 26.25 27.75 15.45
CA HIS A 474 26.64 29.15 15.20
C HIS A 474 25.97 29.75 13.95
N LEU A 475 25.79 28.92 12.91
CA LEU A 475 25.03 29.30 11.71
C LEU A 475 23.56 29.60 12.05
N ALA A 476 22.91 28.77 12.88
CA ALA A 476 21.55 28.99 13.35
C ALA A 476 21.42 30.28 14.19
N GLU A 477 22.39 30.54 15.08
CA GLU A 477 22.45 31.71 15.96
C GLU A 477 22.60 33.03 15.20
N SER A 478 23.21 32.99 14.02
CA SER A 478 23.31 34.18 13.17
C SER A 478 21.94 34.72 12.72
N ARG A 479 20.87 33.90 12.73
CA ARG A 479 19.58 34.20 12.08
C ARG A 479 18.30 33.84 12.83
N LEU A 480 18.18 32.68 13.50
CA LEU A 480 16.88 32.09 13.88
C LEU A 480 15.95 33.04 14.65
N SER A 481 16.46 33.70 15.69
CA SER A 481 15.68 34.67 16.50
C SER A 481 15.24 35.88 15.65
N LYS A 482 16.18 36.48 14.91
CA LYS A 482 15.93 37.65 14.02
C LYS A 482 14.88 37.36 12.94
N ASP A 483 14.90 36.16 12.38
CA ASP A 483 13.98 35.72 11.33
C ASP A 483 12.62 35.23 11.92
N GLY A 484 12.47 35.21 13.25
CA GLY A 484 11.22 34.90 13.96
C GLY A 484 10.95 33.41 14.15
N TRP A 485 12.00 32.61 14.38
CA TRP A 485 11.96 31.16 14.59
C TRP A 485 11.09 30.39 13.58
N PRO A 486 11.38 30.50 12.27
CA PRO A 486 10.54 29.92 11.24
C PRO A 486 10.60 28.38 11.20
N GLU A 487 9.56 27.79 10.62
CA GLU A 487 9.43 26.36 10.38
C GLU A 487 10.50 25.81 9.41
N TYR A 488 10.78 26.53 8.30
CA TYR A 488 11.77 26.18 7.29
C TYR A 488 12.27 27.40 6.49
N TYR A 489 13.32 27.19 5.70
CA TYR A 489 13.96 28.18 4.83
C TYR A 489 14.03 27.71 3.37
N ASP A 490 13.85 28.65 2.44
CA ASP A 490 13.79 28.42 0.99
C ASP A 490 15.09 28.81 0.26
N GLY A 491 15.26 28.21 -0.92
CA GLY A 491 16.34 28.48 -1.87
C GLY A 491 17.54 27.53 -1.73
N LYS A 492 18.42 27.48 -2.75
CA LYS A 492 19.55 26.52 -2.81
C LYS A 492 20.36 26.50 -1.50
N LEU A 493 20.61 27.66 -0.90
CA LEU A 493 21.39 27.80 0.33
C LEU A 493 20.55 28.03 1.61
N GLY A 494 19.21 28.06 1.54
CA GLY A 494 18.37 28.41 2.70
C GLY A 494 18.39 29.91 3.06
N ARG A 495 18.47 30.78 2.04
CA ARG A 495 18.59 32.23 2.21
C ARG A 495 17.29 32.90 2.66
N TYR A 496 16.15 32.42 2.19
CA TYR A 496 14.87 33.08 2.42
C TYR A 496 14.09 32.37 3.53
N ILE A 497 13.33 33.10 4.34
CA ILE A 497 12.33 32.48 5.21
C ILE A 497 11.30 31.78 4.31
N GLY A 498 10.88 30.57 4.67
CA GLY A 498 9.99 29.76 3.84
C GLY A 498 8.70 30.49 3.47
N LYS A 499 8.31 30.47 2.19
CA LYS A 499 7.19 31.27 1.64
C LYS A 499 5.86 31.04 2.37
N GLN A 500 5.65 29.85 2.94
CA GLN A 500 4.49 29.49 3.75
C GLN A 500 4.90 28.95 5.14
N ALA A 501 6.10 29.28 5.62
CA ALA A 501 6.59 28.84 6.92
C ALA A 501 5.90 29.62 8.06
N ARG A 502 5.48 28.92 9.10
CA ARG A 502 5.01 29.59 10.33
C ARG A 502 6.17 30.15 11.15
N LYS A 503 5.90 31.22 11.89
CA LYS A 503 6.83 31.84 12.85
C LYS A 503 6.60 31.32 14.27
N PHE A 504 7.60 31.47 15.14
CA PHE A 504 7.60 30.95 16.51
C PHE A 504 7.21 29.47 16.56
N GLN A 505 7.76 28.69 15.62
CA GLN A 505 7.49 27.27 15.44
C GLN A 505 8.25 26.47 16.51
N THR A 506 7.53 25.82 17.41
CA THR A 506 8.05 25.26 18.67
C THR A 506 9.17 24.23 18.46
N TRP A 507 9.10 23.40 17.41
CA TRP A 507 10.14 22.40 17.14
C TRP A 507 11.49 23.00 16.66
N SER A 508 11.50 24.24 16.16
CA SER A 508 12.70 24.95 15.71
C SER A 508 13.41 25.56 16.92
N ILE A 509 12.61 26.15 17.82
CA ILE A 509 13.03 26.67 19.13
C ILE A 509 13.62 25.53 19.98
N ALA A 510 12.84 24.46 20.19
CA ALA A 510 13.29 23.30 20.95
C ALA A 510 14.46 22.56 20.29
N GLY A 511 14.51 22.49 18.95
CA GLY A 511 15.64 21.91 18.22
C GLY A 511 16.95 22.67 18.43
N TYR A 512 16.89 24.01 18.56
CA TYR A 512 18.05 24.84 18.92
C TYR A 512 18.48 24.63 20.39
N LEU A 513 17.53 24.59 21.33
CA LEU A 513 17.80 24.32 22.75
C LEU A 513 18.46 22.95 22.95
N VAL A 514 17.86 21.88 22.42
CA VAL A 514 18.37 20.50 22.53
C VAL A 514 19.77 20.36 21.92
N ALA A 515 20.02 21.00 20.77
CA ALA A 515 21.35 21.00 20.15
C ALA A 515 22.40 21.66 21.06
N ASN A 516 22.09 22.82 21.64
CA ASN A 516 22.99 23.50 22.57
C ASN A 516 23.23 22.68 23.84
N MET A 517 22.18 22.14 24.47
CA MET A 517 22.31 21.35 25.71
C MET A 517 23.13 20.06 25.48
N MET A 518 22.93 19.35 24.38
CA MET A 518 23.75 18.18 24.03
C MET A 518 25.22 18.52 23.77
N LEU A 519 25.53 19.69 23.20
CA LEU A 519 26.91 20.08 22.94
C LEU A 519 27.66 20.49 24.22
N HIS A 520 26.96 21.13 25.16
CA HIS A 520 27.52 21.50 26.47
C HIS A 520 27.66 20.30 27.43
N ASP A 521 26.69 19.38 27.43
CA ASP A 521 26.75 18.12 28.19
C ASP A 521 26.46 16.91 27.26
N PRO A 522 27.52 16.29 26.70
CA PRO A 522 27.41 15.10 25.87
C PRO A 522 26.77 13.87 26.55
N SER A 523 26.57 13.86 27.88
CA SER A 523 25.91 12.72 28.56
C SER A 523 24.44 12.58 28.14
N HIS A 524 23.79 13.68 27.75
CA HIS A 524 22.42 13.72 27.20
C HIS A 524 22.24 12.84 25.96
N LEU A 525 23.31 12.56 25.20
CA LEU A 525 23.28 11.66 24.05
C LEU A 525 22.72 10.27 24.40
N GLY A 526 22.86 9.83 25.66
CA GLY A 526 22.33 8.56 26.16
C GLY A 526 20.81 8.41 26.06
N MET A 527 20.04 9.51 25.98
CA MET A 527 18.58 9.49 25.79
C MET A 527 18.15 9.09 24.37
N VAL A 528 18.96 9.44 23.36
CA VAL A 528 18.62 9.26 21.93
C VAL A 528 19.46 8.19 21.22
N SER A 529 20.72 8.01 21.65
CA SER A 529 21.62 7.03 21.04
C SER A 529 21.41 5.62 21.61
N LEU A 530 21.45 4.63 20.72
CA LEU A 530 21.65 3.22 21.08
C LEU A 530 23.15 2.88 21.11
N GLU A 531 23.55 2.01 22.02
CA GLU A 531 24.90 1.43 22.06
C GLU A 531 25.15 0.50 20.85
N GLU A 532 26.39 0.05 20.66
CA GLU A 532 26.68 -0.98 19.64
C GLU A 532 26.14 -2.35 20.08
N ASP A 533 25.23 -2.91 19.29
CA ASP A 533 24.73 -4.26 19.53
C ASP A 533 25.81 -5.31 19.26
N ARG A 534 26.43 -5.79 20.35
CA ARG A 534 27.47 -6.83 20.34
C ARG A 534 26.99 -8.15 19.70
N THR A 535 25.68 -8.38 19.56
CA THR A 535 25.10 -9.56 18.90
C THR A 535 25.01 -9.45 17.38
N MET A 536 25.12 -8.23 16.81
CA MET A 536 25.04 -8.01 15.36
C MET A 536 26.35 -8.25 14.57
N LYS A 537 27.43 -8.69 15.22
CA LYS A 537 28.68 -9.01 14.50
C LYS A 537 28.46 -10.15 13.49
N PRO A 538 28.95 -10.05 12.24
CA PRO A 538 28.90 -11.16 11.31
C PRO A 538 29.70 -12.36 11.86
N PRO A 539 29.33 -13.61 11.51
CA PRO A 539 29.99 -14.80 12.01
C PRO A 539 31.38 -14.99 11.36
N VAL A 540 32.35 -14.18 11.76
CA VAL A 540 33.75 -14.30 11.36
C VAL A 540 34.35 -15.54 12.03
N LYS A 541 34.17 -16.70 11.39
CA LYS A 541 35.00 -17.88 11.64
C LYS A 541 36.44 -17.54 11.25
N ARG A 542 37.22 -16.98 12.18
CA ARG A 542 38.68 -16.90 12.06
C ARG A 542 39.23 -18.33 11.98
N PRO A 543 39.93 -18.73 10.91
CA PRO A 543 40.76 -19.93 10.95
C PRO A 543 41.87 -19.70 11.97
N SER A 544 42.01 -20.61 12.93
CA SER A 544 43.05 -20.50 13.97
C SER A 544 44.41 -20.91 13.41
N GLY A 545 45.25 -19.93 13.07
CA GLY A 545 46.69 -20.13 12.84
C GLY A 545 47.18 -19.96 11.40
N MET A 546 47.39 -18.71 10.98
CA MET A 546 48.37 -18.33 9.96
C MET A 546 48.82 -16.87 10.20
N SER A 547 50.07 -16.54 9.91
CA SER A 547 50.65 -15.22 10.19
C SER A 547 50.40 -14.20 9.04
N PRO A 548 50.39 -12.88 9.32
CA PRO A 548 50.06 -11.87 8.29
C PRO A 548 51.04 -11.79 7.11
N SER A 549 52.26 -12.29 7.30
CA SER A 549 53.40 -12.13 6.38
C SER A 549 53.36 -13.00 5.11
N ARG A 550 52.19 -13.53 4.71
CA ARG A 550 52.06 -14.40 3.52
C ARG A 550 50.83 -14.13 2.65
N MET A 551 50.09 -13.05 2.89
CA MET A 551 48.92 -12.67 2.07
C MET A 551 49.26 -11.90 0.78
N VAL A 552 50.50 -11.41 0.63
CA VAL A 552 50.87 -10.47 -0.45
C VAL A 552 51.26 -11.18 -1.77
N GLU A 553 51.77 -12.41 -1.72
CA GLU A 553 52.32 -13.13 -2.90
C GLU A 553 51.28 -13.90 -3.75
N VAL A 554 49.99 -13.90 -3.40
CA VAL A 554 48.99 -14.82 -4.01
C VAL A 554 47.94 -14.10 -4.87
N MET A 555 48.02 -12.77 -5.02
CA MET A 555 47.05 -11.99 -5.81
C MET A 555 47.46 -11.71 -7.27
N GLU A 556 48.65 -12.12 -7.72
CA GLU A 556 49.20 -11.74 -9.04
C GLU A 556 49.20 -12.81 -10.14
N ASN A 557 48.84 -14.07 -9.86
CA ASN A 557 48.79 -15.12 -10.90
C ASN A 557 47.43 -15.81 -10.99
N GLY A 558 46.74 -15.62 -12.12
CA GLY A 558 45.49 -16.30 -12.44
C GLY A 558 45.71 -17.68 -13.04
N GLY A 559 44.99 -18.69 -12.53
CA GLY A 559 45.01 -20.06 -13.05
C GLY A 559 43.64 -20.74 -12.87
N ARG A 560 43.24 -21.57 -13.85
CA ARG A 560 42.03 -22.39 -13.76
C ARG A 560 42.33 -23.64 -12.92
N GLU A 561 41.47 -23.98 -11.97
CA GLU A 561 41.30 -25.39 -11.58
C GLU A 561 39.89 -25.68 -11.03
N VAL A 562 39.44 -26.94 -11.17
CA VAL A 562 38.09 -27.39 -10.83
C VAL A 562 38.13 -28.17 -9.52
N MET A 563 37.58 -27.61 -8.43
CA MET A 563 37.56 -28.29 -7.14
C MET A 563 36.30 -29.15 -6.95
N VAL A 564 36.46 -30.47 -7.11
CA VAL A 564 35.44 -31.48 -6.76
C VAL A 564 35.35 -31.58 -5.23
N LEU A 565 34.19 -31.26 -4.66
CA LEU A 565 33.95 -31.36 -3.22
C LEU A 565 33.48 -32.77 -2.82
N ARG A 566 34.28 -33.46 -1.99
CA ARG A 566 33.95 -34.78 -1.43
C ARG A 566 32.82 -34.70 -0.41
N LYS A 567 32.09 -35.82 -0.29
CA LYS A 567 31.15 -36.12 0.81
C LYS A 567 31.70 -35.75 2.19
N VAL A 568 30.81 -35.24 3.03
CA VAL A 568 30.87 -35.41 4.49
C VAL A 568 29.52 -36.01 4.91
N ASP A 569 29.52 -37.24 5.44
CA ASP A 569 28.28 -37.90 5.88
C ASP A 569 27.86 -37.39 7.27
N SER A 570 26.59 -37.00 7.42
CA SER A 570 25.98 -36.70 8.72
C SER A 570 24.74 -37.58 8.94
N ARG A 571 24.91 -38.68 9.69
CA ARG A 571 23.80 -39.53 10.12
C ARG A 571 22.90 -38.77 11.09
N ALA A 572 21.63 -38.58 10.72
CA ALA A 572 20.54 -38.27 11.64
C ALA A 572 19.34 -39.15 11.27
N SER A 573 19.17 -40.27 11.97
CA SER A 573 18.06 -41.20 11.75
C SER A 573 16.85 -40.78 12.58
N ILE A 574 15.78 -40.35 11.91
CA ILE A 574 14.43 -40.29 12.47
C ILE A 574 13.56 -41.21 11.60
N THR A 575 12.75 -42.03 12.25
CA THR A 575 11.95 -43.09 11.61
C THR A 575 10.77 -42.52 10.83
N GLU A 576 10.51 -43.11 9.66
CA GLU A 576 9.34 -42.85 8.83
C GLU A 576 8.05 -43.34 9.53
N ALA A 577 6.97 -42.56 9.39
CA ALA A 577 5.61 -42.97 9.71
C ALA A 577 4.60 -42.11 8.90
N ASP A 578 3.48 -42.74 8.54
CA ASP A 578 2.22 -42.13 8.08
C ASP A 578 2.22 -41.32 6.76
N ASP A 579 2.72 -41.94 5.67
CA ASP A 579 2.17 -41.69 4.32
C ASP A 579 0.87 -42.50 4.15
N LEU A 580 -0.27 -41.83 3.96
CA LEU A 580 -1.58 -42.48 3.78
C LEU A 580 -1.94 -42.64 2.29
N ASP A 581 -1.53 -43.77 1.71
CA ASP A 581 -1.85 -44.14 0.32
C ASP A 581 -3.28 -44.70 0.19
N LEU A 582 -4.16 -43.95 -0.48
CA LEU A 582 -5.61 -44.17 -0.49
C LEU A 582 -6.13 -44.68 -1.85
N ALA A 583 -5.46 -45.70 -2.42
CA ALA A 583 -5.78 -46.24 -3.74
C ALA A 583 -5.67 -47.78 -3.87
N ARG A 584 -6.58 -48.54 -3.23
CA ARG A 584 -6.98 -49.91 -3.65
C ARG A 584 -8.35 -50.32 -3.08
N LEU A 585 -9.32 -50.55 -3.98
CA LEU A 585 -10.53 -51.33 -3.70
C LEU A 585 -10.25 -52.83 -3.92
N PRO A 586 -10.73 -53.73 -3.05
CA PRO A 586 -10.86 -55.15 -3.35
C PRO A 586 -12.28 -55.54 -3.81
N ASP A 587 -12.40 -56.66 -4.50
CA ASP A 587 -13.61 -57.11 -5.19
C ASP A 587 -14.75 -57.64 -4.29
N ARG A 588 -15.96 -57.67 -4.88
CA ARG A 588 -17.16 -58.28 -4.29
C ARG A 588 -17.08 -59.81 -4.21
N PRO A 589 -17.55 -60.42 -3.11
CA PRO A 589 -18.28 -61.68 -3.15
C PRO A 589 -19.81 -61.43 -3.30
N ARG A 590 -20.49 -62.27 -4.09
CA ARG A 590 -21.98 -62.33 -4.13
C ARG A 590 -22.47 -63.40 -3.14
N LEU A 591 -23.47 -63.08 -2.32
CA LEU A 591 -24.37 -64.08 -1.73
C LEU A 591 -25.80 -63.50 -1.58
N LYS A 592 -26.81 -64.37 -1.63
CA LYS A 592 -28.24 -64.03 -1.49
C LYS A 592 -28.75 -64.46 -0.11
N ILE A 593 -29.79 -63.79 0.39
CA ILE A 593 -30.93 -64.39 1.14
C ILE A 593 -32.11 -63.39 1.15
N GLU A 594 -33.33 -63.86 1.40
CA GLU A 594 -34.58 -63.13 1.14
C GLU A 594 -35.25 -62.47 2.36
N ARG A 595 -36.14 -61.49 2.09
CA ARG A 595 -37.37 -61.16 2.86
C ARG A 595 -37.13 -60.58 4.28
N LYS A 596 -38.08 -59.87 4.92
CA LYS A 596 -39.53 -59.64 4.66
C LYS A 596 -39.97 -58.24 5.15
N ARG A 597 -41.20 -57.83 4.79
CA ARG A 597 -41.88 -56.56 5.12
C ARG A 597 -42.00 -56.25 6.63
N SER A 598 -42.14 -54.97 6.96
CA SER A 598 -43.31 -54.46 7.71
C SER A 598 -43.59 -52.98 7.37
N PHE A 599 -44.87 -52.63 7.21
CA PHE A 599 -45.42 -51.26 7.41
C PHE A 599 -45.46 -51.00 8.95
N ASP A 600 -45.64 -49.78 9.48
CA ASP A 600 -46.96 -49.13 9.58
C ASP A 600 -46.94 -47.63 9.95
N GLU A 601 -48.14 -47.08 10.14
CA GLU A 601 -48.51 -45.66 10.02
C GLU A 601 -48.76 -44.90 11.36
N ARG A 602 -48.87 -43.55 11.28
CA ARG A 602 -49.41 -42.59 12.32
C ARG A 602 -48.52 -42.36 13.55
N SER A 603 -48.62 -41.26 14.32
CA SER A 603 -49.49 -40.05 14.31
C SER A 603 -48.67 -38.84 14.86
N LEU A 604 -49.15 -37.60 15.10
CA LEU A 604 -50.47 -36.94 15.15
C LEU A 604 -50.31 -35.45 14.70
N SER A 605 -51.24 -34.53 15.00
CA SER A 605 -51.20 -33.11 14.62
C SER A 605 -52.05 -32.18 15.50
N GLU A 606 -51.55 -30.98 15.82
CA GLU A 606 -52.31 -29.83 16.38
C GLU A 606 -51.89 -28.56 15.58
N HIS A 607 -52.78 -27.79 14.92
CA HIS A 607 -53.85 -26.89 15.43
C HIS A 607 -53.31 -25.65 16.15
N LEU A 608 -53.68 -24.38 15.86
CA LEU A 608 -54.56 -23.71 14.87
C LEU A 608 -54.04 -22.24 14.71
N ALA A 609 -54.44 -21.36 13.77
CA ALA A 609 -55.44 -21.35 12.67
C ALA A 609 -54.77 -20.73 11.40
N GLY A 610 -55.35 -19.99 10.43
CA GLY A 610 -56.71 -19.52 10.08
C GLY A 610 -56.63 -18.18 9.30
N GLY A 611 -57.31 -17.93 8.17
CA GLY A 611 -58.17 -18.78 7.34
C GLY A 611 -58.66 -18.05 6.05
N ASN A 612 -59.44 -18.76 5.21
CA ASN A 612 -60.03 -18.39 3.90
C ASN A 612 -59.03 -18.32 2.70
N LEU A 613 -59.08 -19.17 1.65
CA LEU A 613 -60.14 -19.58 0.68
C LEU A 613 -60.27 -18.59 -0.51
N ARG A 614 -60.38 -19.00 -1.80
CA ARG A 614 -60.94 -20.23 -2.44
C ARG A 614 -60.01 -20.77 -3.57
N LYS A 615 -59.82 -22.10 -3.74
CA LYS A 615 -60.50 -23.06 -4.68
C LYS A 615 -60.38 -22.69 -6.17
N VAL A 616 -60.18 -23.59 -7.15
CA VAL A 616 -60.70 -24.98 -7.41
C VAL A 616 -59.54 -25.83 -8.02
N ASP A 617 -59.16 -27.02 -7.52
CA ASP A 617 -59.63 -28.41 -7.85
C ASP A 617 -59.61 -28.74 -9.38
N SER A 618 -59.48 -29.95 -9.94
CA SER A 618 -58.84 -31.28 -9.68
C SER A 618 -59.00 -32.10 -11.02
N ILE A 619 -58.40 -33.26 -11.36
CA ILE A 619 -57.60 -34.29 -10.66
C ILE A 619 -56.72 -35.11 -11.67
N GLU A 620 -56.05 -36.16 -11.18
CA GLU A 620 -55.40 -37.36 -11.78
C GLU A 620 -56.03 -37.99 -13.06
N SER A 621 -55.40 -38.84 -13.90
CA SER A 621 -54.01 -39.35 -14.11
C SER A 621 -53.96 -40.01 -15.54
N ILE A 622 -53.22 -41.04 -16.00
CA ILE A 622 -52.39 -42.14 -15.44
C ILE A 622 -51.31 -42.63 -16.45
N PHE A 623 -50.79 -43.87 -16.33
CA PHE A 623 -49.50 -44.33 -16.87
C PHE A 623 -49.48 -45.11 -18.23
N SER A 624 -48.52 -44.70 -19.08
CA SER A 624 -47.45 -45.51 -19.76
C SER A 624 -47.73 -46.67 -20.75
N ILE A 625 -47.06 -46.61 -21.93
CA ILE A 625 -46.02 -47.58 -22.46
C ILE A 625 -45.81 -47.40 -23.99
N GLY A 626 -44.54 -47.35 -24.43
CA GLY A 626 -44.07 -47.83 -25.76
C GLY A 626 -44.36 -47.00 -27.04
N GLY A 627 -43.33 -46.82 -27.89
CA GLY A 627 -43.46 -46.42 -29.31
C GLY A 627 -43.07 -47.58 -30.26
N PRO A 628 -42.72 -47.35 -31.55
CA PRO A 628 -42.63 -46.07 -32.30
C PRO A 628 -43.41 -46.08 -33.66
N ARG A 629 -43.25 -45.00 -34.46
CA ARG A 629 -43.87 -44.64 -35.78
C ARG A 629 -45.08 -43.70 -35.66
N SER A 630 -45.43 -42.80 -36.60
CA SER A 630 -44.74 -42.01 -37.66
C SER A 630 -45.81 -41.24 -38.46
N VAL A 631 -45.43 -40.19 -39.23
CA VAL A 631 -46.23 -39.51 -40.31
C VAL A 631 -47.28 -38.47 -39.87
N LEU A 632 -46.97 -37.19 -40.16
CA LEU A 632 -47.82 -35.98 -40.41
C LEU A 632 -48.86 -35.57 -39.33
N ASP A 633 -49.24 -34.28 -39.15
CA ASP A 633 -48.94 -33.06 -39.93
C ASP A 633 -48.93 -31.79 -39.04
N SER A 634 -47.97 -30.88 -39.24
CA SER A 634 -48.03 -29.42 -38.93
C SER A 634 -46.66 -28.74 -39.20
N PRO A 635 -46.61 -27.52 -39.77
CA PRO A 635 -45.37 -26.91 -40.24
C PRO A 635 -44.55 -26.24 -39.12
N VAL A 636 -43.29 -26.66 -38.96
CA VAL A 636 -42.30 -25.95 -38.12
C VAL A 636 -41.59 -24.88 -38.96
N SER A 637 -41.55 -23.64 -38.47
CA SER A 637 -40.82 -22.56 -39.14
C SER A 637 -39.30 -22.78 -39.09
N SER A 638 -38.70 -23.14 -40.22
CA SER A 638 -37.30 -23.53 -40.32
C SER A 638 -36.34 -22.34 -40.25
N THR A 639 -35.93 -21.94 -39.04
CA THR A 639 -34.79 -21.02 -38.85
C THR A 639 -33.85 -21.44 -37.70
N TYR A 640 -33.63 -22.75 -37.55
CA TYR A 640 -32.43 -23.22 -36.86
C TYR A 640 -31.21 -22.87 -37.73
N LEU A 641 -30.57 -21.73 -37.44
CA LEU A 641 -29.22 -21.47 -37.92
C LEU A 641 -28.28 -22.45 -37.23
N SER A 642 -27.95 -23.53 -37.93
CA SER A 642 -26.87 -24.43 -37.57
C SER A 642 -25.55 -23.66 -37.61
N PHE A 643 -25.08 -23.22 -36.44
CA PHE A 643 -23.70 -22.78 -36.30
C PHE A 643 -22.79 -23.98 -36.54
N GLU A 644 -22.17 -24.04 -37.73
CA GLU A 644 -20.88 -24.70 -37.83
C GLU A 644 -19.91 -23.94 -36.90
N PRO A 645 -19.22 -24.63 -35.97
CA PRO A 645 -18.30 -23.95 -35.06
C PRO A 645 -17.17 -23.32 -35.87
N HIS A 646 -16.98 -22.00 -35.70
CA HIS A 646 -15.96 -21.23 -36.42
C HIS A 646 -14.59 -21.94 -36.30
N PRO A 647 -13.85 -22.25 -37.39
CA PRO A 647 -12.75 -23.22 -37.37
C PRO A 647 -11.66 -22.96 -36.30
N MET A 648 -11.42 -21.69 -35.99
CA MET A 648 -10.53 -21.22 -34.92
C MET A 648 -10.89 -21.76 -33.52
N LEU A 649 -12.13 -22.19 -33.27
CA LEU A 649 -12.56 -22.79 -32.01
C LEU A 649 -11.94 -24.18 -31.77
N ALA A 650 -11.82 -25.00 -32.82
CA ALA A 650 -11.16 -26.30 -32.74
C ALA A 650 -9.64 -26.13 -32.59
N GLU A 651 -9.05 -25.21 -33.36
CA GLU A 651 -7.63 -24.84 -33.25
C GLU A 651 -7.27 -24.38 -31.82
N ALA A 652 -8.11 -23.54 -31.21
CA ALA A 652 -7.94 -23.06 -29.85
C ALA A 652 -7.98 -24.19 -28.82
N TRP A 653 -8.94 -25.12 -28.93
CA TRP A 653 -9.03 -26.27 -28.03
C TRP A 653 -7.84 -27.22 -28.15
N ASP A 654 -7.35 -27.46 -29.37
CA ASP A 654 -6.14 -28.24 -29.61
C ASP A 654 -4.89 -27.58 -29.04
N ALA A 655 -4.76 -26.26 -29.15
CA ALA A 655 -3.64 -25.51 -28.57
C ALA A 655 -3.71 -25.46 -27.03
N LEU A 656 -4.91 -25.24 -26.46
CA LEU A 656 -5.12 -25.30 -25.01
C LEU A 656 -4.81 -26.69 -24.44
N ARG A 657 -5.23 -27.78 -25.10
CA ARG A 657 -4.93 -29.14 -24.64
C ARG A 657 -3.44 -29.49 -24.72
N LYS A 658 -2.69 -28.95 -25.69
CA LYS A 658 -1.22 -29.09 -25.76
C LYS A 658 -0.50 -28.36 -24.62
N SER A 659 -1.12 -27.34 -24.02
CA SER A 659 -0.54 -26.54 -22.93
C SER A 659 -0.58 -27.20 -21.54
N ILE A 660 -1.26 -28.34 -21.39
CA ILE A 660 -1.51 -28.98 -20.10
C ILE A 660 -0.21 -29.51 -19.47
N VAL A 661 0.04 -29.09 -18.23
CA VAL A 661 1.17 -29.56 -17.41
C VAL A 661 0.72 -30.74 -16.54
N LEU A 662 1.47 -31.84 -16.62
CA LEU A 662 1.25 -33.05 -15.82
C LEU A 662 2.19 -33.12 -14.61
N PHE A 663 1.70 -33.63 -13.49
CA PHE A 663 2.49 -34.03 -12.33
C PHE A 663 2.05 -35.42 -11.87
N ARG A 664 2.95 -36.40 -11.92
CA ARG A 664 2.70 -37.82 -11.63
C ARG A 664 1.51 -38.38 -12.42
N GLY A 665 1.39 -37.95 -13.68
CA GLY A 665 0.30 -38.31 -14.60
C GLY A 665 -1.01 -37.55 -14.40
N GLN A 666 -1.16 -36.74 -13.34
CA GLN A 666 -2.34 -35.90 -13.14
C GLN A 666 -2.18 -34.54 -13.81
N PRO A 667 -3.19 -33.99 -14.52
CA PRO A 667 -3.15 -32.63 -15.03
C PRO A 667 -3.27 -31.65 -13.85
N VAL A 668 -2.33 -30.70 -13.73
CA VAL A 668 -2.22 -29.77 -12.58
C VAL A 668 -2.26 -28.29 -12.96
N GLY A 669 -2.36 -27.97 -14.24
CA GLY A 669 -2.43 -26.60 -14.74
C GLY A 669 -2.10 -26.51 -16.23
N THR A 670 -1.94 -25.29 -16.75
CA THR A 670 -1.47 -25.03 -18.11
C THR A 670 -0.24 -24.12 -18.09
N ILE A 671 0.71 -24.37 -19.00
CA ILE A 671 1.92 -23.56 -19.19
C ILE A 671 1.55 -22.16 -19.71
N ALA A 672 2.38 -21.12 -19.46
CA ALA A 672 2.07 -19.76 -19.90
C ALA A 672 2.12 -19.59 -21.43
N ALA A 673 3.13 -20.14 -22.09
CA ALA A 673 3.27 -20.11 -23.55
C ALA A 673 3.88 -21.40 -24.12
N LEU A 674 3.48 -21.76 -25.34
CA LEU A 674 4.10 -22.81 -26.16
C LEU A 674 4.90 -22.21 -27.32
N ASP A 675 5.78 -21.26 -27.03
CA ASP A 675 6.62 -20.62 -28.05
C ASP A 675 7.88 -21.45 -28.33
N HIS A 676 7.90 -22.13 -29.48
CA HIS A 676 9.06 -22.89 -29.96
C HIS A 676 10.09 -22.03 -30.70
N SER A 677 9.89 -20.71 -30.81
CA SER A 677 10.76 -19.80 -31.58
C SER A 677 11.70 -18.92 -30.72
N SER A 678 11.49 -18.86 -29.40
CA SER A 678 12.37 -18.15 -28.47
C SER A 678 13.45 -19.06 -27.88
N GLU A 679 14.74 -18.69 -28.03
CA GLU A 679 15.86 -19.39 -27.37
C GLU A 679 15.84 -19.21 -25.83
N GLU A 680 15.30 -18.09 -25.34
CA GLU A 680 15.16 -17.80 -23.90
C GLU A 680 13.73 -18.00 -23.40
N VAL A 681 13.50 -19.13 -22.72
CA VAL A 681 12.20 -19.52 -22.16
C VAL A 681 11.82 -18.71 -20.89
N LEU A 682 12.84 -18.19 -20.18
CA LEU A 682 12.73 -17.45 -18.90
C LEU A 682 11.85 -18.17 -17.88
N ASN A 683 10.65 -17.64 -17.61
CA ASN A 683 9.67 -18.15 -16.66
C ASN A 683 8.34 -18.58 -17.32
N TYR A 684 8.22 -18.50 -18.65
CA TYR A 684 6.98 -18.84 -19.36
C TYR A 684 6.79 -20.36 -19.55
N ASP A 685 7.74 -21.18 -19.05
CA ASP A 685 7.59 -22.63 -18.85
C ASP A 685 6.81 -23.01 -17.58
N GLN A 686 6.25 -22.03 -16.87
CA GLN A 686 5.56 -22.23 -15.61
C GLN A 686 4.04 -22.11 -15.74
N VAL A 687 3.34 -22.74 -14.80
CA VAL A 687 1.91 -22.54 -14.53
C VAL A 687 1.77 -21.33 -13.62
N PHE A 688 1.31 -20.20 -14.16
CA PHE A 688 0.95 -19.01 -13.38
C PHE A 688 -0.47 -19.12 -12.84
N VAL A 689 -0.73 -18.53 -11.67
CA VAL A 689 -2.08 -18.55 -11.08
C VAL A 689 -3.06 -17.76 -11.93
N ARG A 690 -2.67 -16.57 -12.43
CA ARG A 690 -3.54 -15.71 -13.25
C ARG A 690 -3.79 -16.27 -14.66
N ASP A 691 -2.76 -16.76 -15.35
CA ASP A 691 -2.88 -17.37 -16.69
C ASP A 691 -3.75 -18.63 -16.67
N PHE A 692 -3.74 -19.41 -15.58
CA PHE A 692 -4.58 -20.58 -15.45
C PHE A 692 -6.06 -20.27 -15.19
N VAL A 693 -6.44 -19.06 -14.74
CA VAL A 693 -7.87 -18.72 -14.52
C VAL A 693 -8.72 -18.90 -15.78
N PRO A 694 -8.42 -18.30 -16.95
CA PRO A 694 -9.20 -18.53 -18.16
C PRO A 694 -9.13 -20.00 -18.64
N SER A 695 -7.97 -20.66 -18.53
CA SER A 695 -7.85 -22.10 -18.86
C SER A 695 -8.81 -22.93 -18.01
N ALA A 696 -8.83 -22.69 -16.70
CA ALA A 696 -9.70 -23.37 -15.76
C ALA A 696 -11.18 -23.07 -16.03
N MET A 697 -11.54 -21.82 -16.31
CA MET A 697 -12.91 -21.46 -16.71
C MET A 697 -13.34 -22.19 -17.98
N ALA A 698 -12.44 -22.36 -18.97
CA ALA A 698 -12.73 -23.13 -20.18
C ALA A 698 -12.95 -24.62 -19.87
N PHE A 699 -12.08 -25.24 -19.08
CA PHE A 699 -12.25 -26.64 -18.67
C PHE A 699 -13.50 -26.86 -17.80
N LEU A 700 -13.88 -25.91 -16.94
CA LEU A 700 -15.13 -25.97 -16.16
C LEU A 700 -16.37 -25.91 -17.07
N MET A 701 -16.38 -25.06 -18.10
CA MET A 701 -17.49 -25.00 -19.08
C MET A 701 -17.59 -26.29 -19.89
N ASN A 702 -16.46 -26.93 -20.21
CA ASN A 702 -16.42 -28.19 -20.95
C ASN A 702 -16.60 -29.45 -20.06
N GLY A 703 -16.85 -29.29 -18.76
CA GLY A 703 -17.02 -30.41 -17.81
C GLY A 703 -15.74 -31.14 -17.38
N GLU A 704 -14.56 -30.67 -17.81
CA GLU A 704 -13.24 -31.27 -17.54
C GLU A 704 -12.69 -30.82 -16.16
N HIS A 705 -13.44 -31.07 -15.08
CA HIS A 705 -13.22 -30.46 -13.76
C HIS A 705 -11.91 -30.82 -13.04
N ASP A 706 -11.31 -31.98 -13.34
CA ASP A 706 -10.21 -32.55 -12.53
C ASP A 706 -8.92 -31.71 -12.57
N ILE A 707 -8.59 -31.08 -13.70
CA ILE A 707 -7.40 -30.20 -13.80
C ILE A 707 -7.50 -29.01 -12.83
N VAL A 708 -8.71 -28.47 -12.63
CA VAL A 708 -8.96 -27.33 -11.74
C VAL A 708 -8.90 -27.78 -10.28
N LYS A 709 -9.50 -28.93 -9.95
CA LYS A 709 -9.41 -29.57 -8.64
C LYS A 709 -7.96 -29.82 -8.23
N ASN A 710 -7.18 -30.41 -9.13
CA ASN A 710 -5.76 -30.69 -8.94
C ASN A 710 -4.95 -29.41 -8.75
N PHE A 711 -5.13 -28.40 -9.62
CA PHE A 711 -4.47 -27.10 -9.49
C PHE A 711 -4.74 -26.46 -8.12
N LEU A 712 -6.01 -26.40 -7.69
CA LEU A 712 -6.40 -25.81 -6.40
C LEU A 712 -5.73 -26.52 -5.22
N VAL A 713 -5.66 -27.86 -5.25
CA VAL A 713 -5.01 -28.68 -4.21
C VAL A 713 -3.48 -28.55 -4.23
N LYS A 714 -2.84 -28.53 -5.41
CA LYS A 714 -1.37 -28.39 -5.49
C LYS A 714 -0.90 -26.99 -5.10
N THR A 715 -1.58 -25.93 -5.55
CA THR A 715 -1.25 -24.54 -5.15
C THR A 715 -1.48 -24.31 -3.65
N LEU A 716 -2.48 -24.95 -3.05
CA LEU A 716 -2.70 -24.98 -1.60
C LEU A 716 -1.59 -25.74 -0.84
N HIS A 717 -1.05 -26.83 -1.41
CA HIS A 717 0.14 -27.49 -0.85
C HIS A 717 1.37 -26.58 -0.89
N LEU A 718 1.60 -25.85 -2.00
CA LEU A 718 2.66 -24.83 -2.11
C LEU A 718 2.47 -23.68 -1.09
N GLN A 719 1.22 -23.31 -0.78
CA GLN A 719 0.94 -22.36 0.30
C GLN A 719 1.45 -22.86 1.67
N GLY A 720 1.51 -24.18 1.90
CA GLY A 720 2.02 -24.78 3.13
C GLY A 720 3.54 -24.70 3.33
N TRP A 721 4.31 -24.30 2.32
CA TRP A 721 5.78 -24.31 2.36
C TRP A 721 6.38 -23.20 3.24
N GLU A 722 7.60 -23.40 3.76
CA GLU A 722 8.39 -22.32 4.36
C GLU A 722 9.03 -21.47 3.26
N LYS A 723 8.62 -20.20 3.18
CA LYS A 723 9.00 -19.25 2.14
C LYS A 723 9.91 -18.17 2.74
N LYS A 724 11.05 -17.89 2.13
CA LYS A 724 12.05 -16.97 2.68
C LYS A 724 12.79 -16.20 1.60
N ILE A 725 12.82 -14.88 1.72
CA ILE A 725 13.61 -13.98 0.87
C ILE A 725 14.72 -13.38 1.74
N ASP A 726 15.98 -13.64 1.37
CA ASP A 726 17.20 -13.29 2.10
C ASP A 726 17.18 -13.77 3.58
N ARG A 727 16.75 -12.89 4.50
CA ARG A 727 16.61 -13.14 5.94
C ARG A 727 15.17 -13.05 6.45
N PHE A 728 14.22 -12.68 5.59
CA PHE A 728 12.82 -12.48 5.95
C PHE A 728 11.97 -13.70 5.55
N LYS A 729 11.20 -14.25 6.49
CA LYS A 729 10.19 -15.29 6.23
C LYS A 729 8.89 -14.62 5.79
N LEU A 730 8.31 -15.09 4.68
CA LEU A 730 7.04 -14.54 4.17
C LEU A 730 5.85 -15.02 5.01
N GLY A 731 4.71 -14.35 4.87
CA GLY A 731 3.47 -14.74 5.55
C GLY A 731 2.97 -16.12 5.11
N GLU A 732 2.38 -16.88 6.04
CA GLU A 732 1.92 -18.26 5.77
C GLU A 732 0.95 -18.32 4.58
N GLY A 733 -0.01 -17.38 4.49
CA GLY A 733 -1.03 -17.35 3.45
C GLY A 733 -0.59 -16.95 2.04
N VAL A 734 0.67 -16.54 1.83
CA VAL A 734 1.15 -16.08 0.53
C VAL A 734 1.07 -17.22 -0.50
N MET A 735 0.32 -17.01 -1.57
CA MET A 735 0.27 -17.90 -2.73
C MET A 735 1.47 -17.63 -3.65
N PRO A 736 1.96 -18.63 -4.42
CA PRO A 736 3.00 -18.38 -5.42
C PRO A 736 2.47 -17.53 -6.60
N ALA A 737 3.38 -16.90 -7.34
CA ALA A 737 3.06 -16.33 -8.65
C ALA A 737 2.84 -17.47 -9.66
N SER A 738 3.78 -18.41 -9.65
CA SER A 738 3.87 -19.51 -10.61
C SER A 738 4.55 -20.75 -10.00
N PHE A 739 4.39 -21.89 -10.66
CA PHE A 739 5.15 -23.10 -10.36
C PHE A 739 5.45 -23.91 -11.62
N LYS A 740 6.48 -24.77 -11.57
CA LYS A 740 6.74 -25.79 -12.60
C LYS A 740 7.06 -27.15 -12.02
N VAL A 741 6.92 -28.15 -12.88
CA VAL A 741 7.29 -29.54 -12.63
C VAL A 741 8.67 -29.80 -13.24
N LEU A 742 9.62 -30.22 -12.41
CA LEU A 742 10.87 -30.81 -12.89
C LEU A 742 10.77 -32.33 -12.82
N HIS A 743 10.82 -32.97 -13.99
CA HIS A 743 10.97 -34.41 -14.10
C HIS A 743 12.44 -34.80 -13.93
N ASP A 744 12.75 -35.68 -12.96
CA ASP A 744 14.06 -36.33 -12.88
C ASP A 744 14.03 -37.60 -13.76
N PRO A 745 14.71 -37.64 -14.92
CA PRO A 745 14.65 -38.78 -15.84
C PRO A 745 15.39 -40.02 -15.33
N ILE A 746 16.29 -39.86 -14.34
CA ILE A 746 17.06 -40.96 -13.74
C ILE A 746 16.23 -41.64 -12.65
N ARG A 747 15.59 -40.84 -11.79
CA ARG A 747 14.78 -41.32 -10.66
C ARG A 747 13.32 -41.56 -11.04
N LYS A 748 12.87 -41.04 -12.19
CA LYS A 748 11.48 -41.02 -12.66
C LYS A 748 10.54 -40.33 -11.66
N THR A 749 11.02 -39.28 -11.01
CA THR A 749 10.28 -38.55 -9.97
C THR A 749 10.01 -37.11 -10.38
N ASP A 750 8.76 -36.71 -10.31
CA ASP A 750 8.34 -35.34 -10.51
C ASP A 750 8.45 -34.54 -9.21
N ASN A 751 9.13 -33.40 -9.29
CA ASN A 751 9.30 -32.42 -8.22
C ASN A 751 8.67 -31.09 -8.61
N LEU A 752 8.09 -30.37 -7.64
CA LEU A 752 7.58 -29.01 -7.84
C LEU A 752 8.65 -27.98 -7.47
N ILE A 753 8.67 -26.86 -8.19
CA ILE A 753 9.35 -25.62 -7.80
C ILE A 753 8.33 -24.49 -7.98
N ALA A 754 8.28 -23.55 -7.03
CA ALA A 754 7.36 -22.41 -7.04
C ALA A 754 8.11 -21.10 -6.76
N ASP A 755 7.73 -20.02 -7.46
CA ASP A 755 8.25 -18.67 -7.23
C ASP A 755 7.25 -17.86 -6.38
N PHE A 756 7.74 -17.26 -5.30
CA PHE A 756 6.95 -16.41 -4.41
C PHE A 756 7.34 -14.91 -4.52
N GLY A 757 8.06 -14.54 -5.58
CA GLY A 757 8.69 -13.22 -5.75
C GLY A 757 10.18 -13.20 -5.37
N ASP A 758 10.78 -14.37 -5.13
CA ASP A 758 12.20 -14.52 -4.77
C ASP A 758 13.13 -14.53 -6.00
N SER A 759 12.62 -15.09 -7.11
CA SER A 759 13.31 -15.23 -8.39
C SER A 759 12.75 -14.28 -9.46
N ALA A 760 11.51 -13.81 -9.28
CA ALA A 760 10.85 -12.82 -10.13
C ALA A 760 11.68 -11.55 -10.38
N ILE A 761 11.62 -11.06 -11.62
CA ILE A 761 12.28 -9.82 -12.04
C ILE A 761 11.77 -8.67 -11.17
N GLY A 762 12.70 -7.97 -10.52
CA GLY A 762 12.36 -6.84 -9.63
C GLY A 762 11.83 -7.20 -8.25
N ARG A 763 11.72 -8.50 -7.89
CA ARG A 763 11.13 -8.99 -6.63
C ARG A 763 9.70 -8.50 -6.37
N VAL A 764 8.88 -8.52 -7.42
CA VAL A 764 7.44 -8.21 -7.32
C VAL A 764 6.68 -9.27 -6.53
N ALA A 765 5.62 -8.84 -5.84
CA ALA A 765 4.82 -9.68 -4.95
C ALA A 765 3.46 -10.03 -5.60
N PRO A 766 3.10 -11.32 -5.77
CA PRO A 766 1.86 -11.75 -6.42
C PRO A 766 0.66 -11.63 -5.48
N VAL A 767 0.16 -10.41 -5.28
CA VAL A 767 -0.99 -10.14 -4.39
C VAL A 767 -2.29 -10.71 -4.98
N ASP A 768 -2.43 -10.64 -6.30
CA ASP A 768 -3.58 -11.15 -7.05
C ASP A 768 -3.75 -12.68 -6.96
N SER A 769 -2.66 -13.46 -6.90
CA SER A 769 -2.71 -14.93 -6.81
C SER A 769 -3.59 -15.44 -5.65
N GLY A 770 -3.59 -14.75 -4.50
CA GLY A 770 -4.45 -15.10 -3.36
C GLY A 770 -5.93 -14.90 -3.65
N PHE A 771 -6.28 -13.82 -4.36
CA PHE A 771 -7.66 -13.51 -4.71
C PHE A 771 -8.17 -14.40 -5.84
N TRP A 772 -7.35 -14.62 -6.88
CA TRP A 772 -7.67 -15.53 -7.97
C TRP A 772 -7.89 -16.97 -7.49
N TRP A 773 -7.12 -17.47 -6.52
CA TRP A 773 -7.35 -18.81 -5.96
C TRP A 773 -8.71 -18.93 -5.25
N ILE A 774 -9.12 -17.91 -4.46
CA ILE A 774 -10.45 -17.89 -3.79
C ILE A 774 -11.59 -17.76 -4.82
N ILE A 775 -11.41 -16.92 -5.85
CA ILE A 775 -12.37 -16.75 -6.94
C ILE A 775 -12.53 -18.05 -7.74
N LEU A 776 -11.43 -18.73 -8.06
CA LEU A 776 -11.43 -19.98 -8.81
C LEU A 776 -12.01 -21.16 -8.00
N LEU A 777 -11.78 -21.20 -6.68
CA LEU A 777 -12.43 -22.16 -5.79
C LEU A 777 -13.97 -22.00 -5.82
N ARG A 778 -14.49 -20.77 -5.84
CA ARG A 778 -15.93 -20.51 -6.03
C ARG A 778 -16.41 -20.91 -7.43
N ALA A 779 -15.62 -20.63 -8.48
CA ALA A 779 -15.99 -21.03 -9.83
C ALA A 779 -16.10 -22.56 -9.94
N TYR A 780 -15.16 -23.31 -9.36
CA TYR A 780 -15.23 -24.78 -9.26
C TYR A 780 -16.50 -25.25 -8.53
N THR A 781 -16.82 -24.73 -7.33
CA THR A 781 -18.02 -25.17 -6.59
C THR A 781 -19.31 -24.79 -7.30
N LYS A 782 -19.33 -23.70 -8.07
CA LYS A 782 -20.48 -23.29 -8.90
C LYS A 782 -20.65 -24.11 -10.17
N ALA A 783 -19.56 -24.51 -10.83
CA ALA A 783 -19.60 -25.38 -12.01
C ALA A 783 -20.05 -26.81 -11.66
N THR A 784 -19.50 -27.34 -10.57
CA THR A 784 -19.62 -28.77 -10.22
C THR A 784 -20.76 -29.10 -9.26
N GLY A 785 -21.21 -28.12 -8.45
CA GLY A 785 -22.01 -28.38 -7.24
C GLY A 785 -21.23 -29.06 -6.10
N ASP A 786 -19.96 -29.42 -6.30
CA ASP A 786 -19.12 -30.11 -5.32
C ASP A 786 -18.55 -29.14 -4.28
N MET A 787 -19.32 -28.92 -3.21
CA MET A 787 -18.86 -28.15 -2.05
C MET A 787 -17.73 -28.85 -1.26
N THR A 788 -17.52 -30.18 -1.41
CA THR A 788 -16.62 -30.95 -0.53
C THR A 788 -15.17 -30.47 -0.58
N LEU A 789 -14.72 -29.97 -1.73
CA LEU A 789 -13.39 -29.37 -1.88
C LEU A 789 -13.25 -28.11 -1.02
N ALA A 790 -14.13 -27.13 -1.18
CA ALA A 790 -14.10 -25.86 -0.43
C ALA A 790 -14.35 -26.08 1.08
N GLU A 791 -15.18 -27.07 1.41
CA GLU A 791 -15.49 -27.50 2.77
C GLU A 791 -14.36 -28.26 3.47
N SER A 792 -13.33 -28.70 2.74
CA SER A 792 -12.20 -29.46 3.30
C SER A 792 -11.41 -28.63 4.34
N PRO A 793 -10.87 -29.24 5.40
CA PRO A 793 -10.07 -28.52 6.40
C PRO A 793 -8.87 -27.78 5.79
N ALA A 794 -8.30 -28.34 4.72
CA ALA A 794 -7.22 -27.72 3.97
C ALA A 794 -7.67 -26.43 3.28
N CYS A 795 -8.77 -26.44 2.51
CA CYS A 795 -9.25 -25.24 1.81
C CYS A 795 -9.78 -24.18 2.78
N GLN A 796 -10.45 -24.59 3.87
CA GLN A 796 -10.84 -23.68 4.95
C GLN A 796 -9.63 -22.99 5.58
N ARG A 797 -8.55 -23.71 5.89
CA ARG A 797 -7.30 -23.11 6.37
C ARG A 797 -6.69 -22.19 5.30
N GLY A 798 -6.66 -22.62 4.04
CA GLY A 798 -6.10 -21.83 2.93
C GLY A 798 -6.77 -20.47 2.76
N MET A 799 -8.10 -20.44 2.75
CA MET A 799 -8.88 -19.19 2.74
C MET A 799 -8.56 -18.32 3.96
N ARG A 800 -8.61 -18.89 5.18
CA ARG A 800 -8.32 -18.14 6.43
C ARG A 800 -6.91 -17.54 6.43
N LEU A 801 -5.92 -18.24 5.89
CA LEU A 801 -4.55 -17.73 5.80
C LEU A 801 -4.40 -16.58 4.79
N ILE A 802 -5.08 -16.62 3.64
CA ILE A 802 -5.11 -15.50 2.67
C ILE A 802 -5.81 -14.30 3.31
N LEU A 803 -6.99 -14.53 3.89
CA LEU A 803 -7.80 -13.52 4.57
C LEU A 803 -7.06 -12.87 5.76
N ALA A 804 -6.26 -13.64 6.50
CA ALA A 804 -5.47 -13.12 7.61
C ALA A 804 -4.43 -12.08 7.18
N LEU A 805 -3.93 -12.15 5.94
CA LEU A 805 -3.00 -11.18 5.38
C LEU A 805 -3.73 -9.88 4.98
N CYS A 806 -4.75 -9.97 4.11
CA CYS A 806 -5.45 -8.78 3.59
C CYS A 806 -6.43 -8.11 4.58
N LEU A 807 -6.89 -8.82 5.62
CA LEU A 807 -7.68 -8.27 6.72
C LEU A 807 -6.85 -8.00 7.99
N SER A 808 -5.52 -7.94 7.89
CA SER A 808 -4.65 -7.59 9.03
C SER A 808 -4.87 -6.13 9.48
N GLU A 809 -4.61 -5.85 10.76
CA GLU A 809 -4.56 -4.48 11.28
C GLU A 809 -3.18 -3.88 10.99
N GLY A 810 -3.16 -2.65 10.46
CA GLY A 810 -1.95 -1.89 10.15
C GLY A 810 -2.13 -0.41 10.45
N PHE A 811 -1.19 0.42 9.99
CA PHE A 811 -1.28 1.89 10.10
C PHE A 811 -2.16 2.56 9.03
N ASP A 812 -2.65 1.79 8.05
CA ASP A 812 -3.44 2.29 6.93
C ASP A 812 -4.71 3.01 7.41
N THR A 813 -4.95 4.23 6.91
CA THR A 813 -6.15 5.02 7.20
C THR A 813 -7.33 4.67 6.28
N PHE A 814 -7.10 3.86 5.24
CA PHE A 814 -8.08 3.53 4.22
C PHE A 814 -8.53 2.05 4.30
N PRO A 815 -9.78 1.71 3.90
CA PRO A 815 -10.28 0.33 3.89
C PRO A 815 -9.76 -0.51 2.72
N THR A 816 -9.14 0.13 1.73
CA THR A 816 -8.43 -0.47 0.61
C THR A 816 -7.20 -1.26 1.09
N LEU A 817 -6.54 -1.98 0.19
CA LEU A 817 -5.32 -2.73 0.45
C LEU A 817 -4.12 -2.02 -0.17
N LEU A 818 -3.23 -1.49 0.67
CA LEU A 818 -1.97 -0.87 0.26
C LEU A 818 -1.04 -1.88 -0.44
N CYS A 819 -0.56 -1.51 -1.61
CA CYS A 819 0.24 -2.34 -2.51
C CYS A 819 1.54 -1.67 -2.95
N ALA A 820 2.55 -2.49 -3.26
CA ALA A 820 3.74 -2.06 -4.01
C ALA A 820 3.44 -2.00 -5.52
N ASP A 821 4.31 -1.35 -6.30
CA ASP A 821 4.22 -1.37 -7.76
C ASP A 821 4.48 -2.79 -8.30
N GLY A 822 3.88 -3.16 -9.44
CA GLY A 822 4.01 -4.49 -10.04
C GLY A 822 3.30 -5.65 -9.32
N CYS A 823 2.27 -5.38 -8.50
CA CYS A 823 1.65 -6.37 -7.60
C CYS A 823 0.47 -7.17 -8.19
N SER A 824 0.15 -6.97 -9.47
CA SER A 824 -1.13 -7.35 -10.11
C SER A 824 -0.86 -8.05 -11.46
N MET A 825 -1.85 -8.19 -12.36
CA MET A 825 -1.58 -8.63 -13.75
C MET A 825 -0.42 -7.84 -14.35
N ILE A 826 -0.40 -6.53 -14.07
CA ILE A 826 0.76 -5.66 -14.27
C ILE A 826 1.84 -6.05 -13.24
N ASP A 827 2.83 -6.84 -13.69
CA ASP A 827 3.94 -7.39 -12.90
C ASP A 827 5.24 -6.56 -12.94
N ARG A 828 5.14 -5.30 -13.41
CA ARG A 828 6.27 -4.36 -13.54
C ARG A 828 5.89 -2.97 -13.08
N ARG A 829 6.90 -2.12 -12.83
CA ARG A 829 6.73 -0.75 -12.33
C ARG A 829 5.95 0.11 -13.36
N MET A 830 4.73 0.49 -13.00
CA MET A 830 3.79 1.20 -13.88
C MET A 830 3.01 2.32 -13.17
N GLY A 831 3.38 2.65 -11.94
CA GLY A 831 2.65 3.60 -11.09
C GLY A 831 1.43 2.98 -10.42
N VAL A 832 1.37 1.64 -10.30
CA VAL A 832 0.26 0.92 -9.65
C VAL A 832 0.54 0.62 -8.17
N TYR A 833 1.52 1.30 -7.57
CA TYR A 833 1.71 1.34 -6.10
C TYR A 833 0.57 2.11 -5.42
N GLY A 834 0.37 1.94 -4.11
CA GLY A 834 -0.74 2.57 -3.40
C GLY A 834 -1.97 1.67 -3.44
N TYR A 835 -3.06 2.13 -4.04
CA TYR A 835 -4.36 1.46 -3.98
C TYR A 835 -4.95 1.18 -5.38
N PRO A 836 -4.29 0.35 -6.20
CA PRO A 836 -4.70 0.13 -7.59
C PRO A 836 -6.06 -0.57 -7.70
N ILE A 837 -6.95 -0.03 -8.54
CA ILE A 837 -8.33 -0.50 -8.75
C ILE A 837 -8.43 -2.00 -9.05
N GLU A 838 -7.46 -2.56 -9.77
CA GLU A 838 -7.38 -4.00 -10.05
C GLU A 838 -7.38 -4.83 -8.76
N ILE A 839 -6.47 -4.51 -7.84
CA ILE A 839 -6.38 -5.20 -6.55
C ILE A 839 -7.60 -4.90 -5.69
N GLN A 840 -8.12 -3.67 -5.66
CA GLN A 840 -9.28 -3.35 -4.82
C GLN A 840 -10.54 -4.10 -5.27
N ALA A 841 -10.75 -4.23 -6.59
CA ALA A 841 -11.85 -4.98 -7.16
C ALA A 841 -11.69 -6.51 -6.94
N LEU A 842 -10.49 -7.06 -7.15
CA LEU A 842 -10.20 -8.48 -6.86
C LEU A 842 -10.33 -8.81 -5.37
N PHE A 843 -9.88 -7.93 -4.48
CA PHE A 843 -10.01 -8.07 -3.03
C PHE A 843 -11.48 -8.07 -2.61
N PHE A 844 -12.28 -7.10 -3.09
CA PHE A 844 -13.73 -7.07 -2.86
C PHE A 844 -14.42 -8.35 -3.35
N MET A 845 -14.07 -8.81 -4.55
CA MET A 845 -14.62 -10.04 -5.13
C MET A 845 -14.25 -11.27 -4.29
N ALA A 846 -12.97 -11.44 -3.92
CA ALA A 846 -12.49 -12.56 -3.13
C ALA A 846 -13.10 -12.59 -1.72
N LEU A 847 -13.33 -11.42 -1.09
CA LEU A 847 -14.06 -11.31 0.17
C LEU A 847 -15.50 -11.85 0.04
N ARG A 848 -16.25 -11.44 -1.00
CA ARG A 848 -17.61 -11.96 -1.27
C ARG A 848 -17.60 -13.44 -1.62
N CYS A 849 -16.60 -13.93 -2.36
CA CYS A 849 -16.44 -15.36 -2.62
C CYS A 849 -16.18 -16.15 -1.33
N ALA A 850 -15.33 -15.66 -0.44
CA ALA A 850 -15.01 -16.30 0.83
C ALA A 850 -16.24 -16.39 1.76
N LEU A 851 -17.07 -15.34 1.87
CA LEU A 851 -18.34 -15.41 2.62
C LEU A 851 -19.22 -16.58 2.16
N SER A 852 -19.27 -16.85 0.85
CA SER A 852 -20.08 -17.94 0.29
C SER A 852 -19.51 -19.36 0.49
N MET A 853 -18.33 -19.50 1.13
CA MET A 853 -17.61 -20.78 1.28
C MET A 853 -16.99 -21.03 2.67
N LEU A 854 -16.88 -20.01 3.54
CA LEU A 854 -16.38 -20.19 4.90
C LEU A 854 -17.40 -20.92 5.79
N LYS A 855 -16.93 -21.91 6.56
CA LYS A 855 -17.75 -22.58 7.57
C LYS A 855 -17.94 -21.69 8.80
N GLU A 856 -19.15 -21.67 9.34
CA GLU A 856 -19.54 -20.99 10.58
C GLU A 856 -18.97 -21.63 11.88
N ASP A 857 -17.72 -22.10 11.85
CA ASP A 857 -17.02 -22.50 13.07
C ASP A 857 -16.52 -21.29 13.88
N GLY A 858 -15.95 -21.54 15.06
CA GLY A 858 -15.53 -20.48 15.98
C GLY A 858 -14.45 -19.53 15.46
N GLU A 859 -13.68 -19.90 14.43
CA GLU A 859 -12.77 -18.98 13.74
C GLU A 859 -13.45 -18.35 12.52
N GLY A 860 -14.21 -19.15 11.77
CA GLY A 860 -14.93 -18.70 10.58
C GLY A 860 -15.88 -17.54 10.88
N LYS A 861 -16.54 -17.53 12.06
CA LYS A 861 -17.37 -16.40 12.50
C LYS A 861 -16.57 -15.11 12.71
N GLU A 862 -15.37 -15.15 13.29
CA GLU A 862 -14.49 -13.96 13.40
C GLU A 862 -14.10 -13.45 12.00
N PHE A 863 -13.82 -14.35 11.06
CA PHE A 863 -13.53 -13.96 9.69
C PHE A 863 -14.75 -13.35 8.99
N ILE A 864 -15.94 -13.94 9.11
CA ILE A 864 -17.20 -13.41 8.53
C ILE A 864 -17.48 -12.00 9.06
N GLU A 865 -17.45 -11.78 10.38
CA GLU A 865 -17.63 -10.45 10.99
C GLU A 865 -16.61 -9.41 10.44
N ARG A 866 -15.35 -9.81 10.29
CA ARG A 866 -14.28 -8.94 9.75
C ARG A 866 -14.44 -8.68 8.25
N ILE A 867 -14.93 -9.65 7.49
CA ILE A 867 -15.22 -9.50 6.05
C ILE A 867 -16.39 -8.52 5.85
N ASP A 868 -17.50 -8.67 6.59
CA ASP A 868 -18.66 -7.79 6.47
C ASP A 868 -18.32 -6.32 6.74
N ILE A 869 -17.59 -6.07 7.84
CA ILE A 869 -17.11 -4.72 8.19
C ILE A 869 -16.21 -4.15 7.07
N ARG A 870 -15.31 -4.97 6.49
CA ARG A 870 -14.44 -4.55 5.40
C ARG A 870 -15.23 -4.28 4.11
N LEU A 871 -16.18 -5.14 3.74
CA LEU A 871 -17.01 -5.00 2.54
C LEU A 871 -17.86 -3.72 2.59
N GLN A 872 -18.43 -3.37 3.74
CA GLN A 872 -19.19 -2.13 3.90
C GLN A 872 -18.32 -0.87 3.73
N ALA A 873 -17.13 -0.86 4.35
CA ALA A 873 -16.21 0.27 4.24
C ALA A 873 -15.61 0.39 2.82
N LEU A 874 -15.22 -0.74 2.22
CA LEU A 874 -14.66 -0.78 0.87
C LEU A 874 -15.72 -0.40 -0.19
N SER A 875 -16.97 -0.88 -0.07
CA SER A 875 -18.08 -0.45 -0.93
C SER A 875 -18.30 1.06 -0.89
N TYR A 876 -18.31 1.65 0.31
CA TYR A 876 -18.46 3.09 0.47
C TYR A 876 -17.29 3.86 -0.17
N HIS A 877 -16.05 3.46 0.16
CA HIS A 877 -14.85 4.15 -0.30
C HIS A 877 -14.70 4.10 -1.83
N MET A 878 -14.81 2.92 -2.45
CA MET A 878 -14.66 2.77 -3.90
C MET A 878 -15.76 3.54 -4.66
N ARG A 879 -17.04 3.40 -4.25
CA ARG A 879 -18.16 4.08 -4.91
C ARG A 879 -18.16 5.60 -4.75
N SER A 880 -17.50 6.13 -3.71
CA SER A 880 -17.50 7.58 -3.41
C SER A 880 -16.25 8.31 -3.90
N TYR A 881 -15.11 7.62 -4.02
CA TYR A 881 -13.81 8.28 -4.26
C TYR A 881 -13.04 7.76 -5.48
N PHE A 882 -13.26 6.50 -5.89
CA PHE A 882 -12.66 5.97 -7.13
C PHE A 882 -13.57 6.18 -8.35
N TRP A 883 -14.87 6.41 -8.16
CA TRP A 883 -15.80 6.66 -9.26
C TRP A 883 -15.57 8.04 -9.89
N LEU A 884 -15.49 8.07 -11.21
CA LEU A 884 -15.39 9.30 -12.01
C LEU A 884 -16.34 9.25 -13.20
N ASP A 885 -17.17 10.28 -13.29
CA ASP A 885 -17.99 10.63 -14.46
C ASP A 885 -17.81 12.13 -14.74
N PHE A 886 -18.49 12.66 -15.78
CA PHE A 886 -18.43 14.08 -16.12
C PHE A 886 -18.84 15.02 -14.97
N GLN A 887 -19.83 14.65 -14.14
CA GLN A 887 -20.25 15.47 -13.00
C GLN A 887 -19.19 15.47 -11.90
N GLN A 888 -18.63 14.31 -11.57
CA GLN A 888 -17.60 14.18 -10.55
C GLN A 888 -16.26 14.80 -10.98
N LEU A 889 -15.90 14.75 -12.27
CA LEU A 889 -14.75 15.47 -12.83
C LEU A 889 -14.91 16.98 -12.65
N ASN A 890 -16.09 17.53 -12.92
CA ASN A 890 -16.40 18.95 -12.68
C ASN A 890 -16.35 19.34 -11.19
N VAL A 891 -16.59 18.40 -10.27
CA VAL A 891 -16.43 18.62 -8.82
C VAL A 891 -14.95 18.65 -8.43
N ILE A 892 -14.15 17.69 -8.91
CA ILE A 892 -12.70 17.60 -8.62
C ILE A 892 -11.94 18.79 -9.21
N TYR A 893 -12.26 19.21 -10.43
CA TYR A 893 -11.73 20.41 -11.08
C TYR A 893 -11.98 21.71 -10.30
N ARG A 894 -12.95 21.71 -9.37
CA ARG A 894 -13.35 22.86 -8.54
C ARG A 894 -12.98 22.70 -7.07
N TYR A 895 -12.14 21.73 -6.72
CA TYR A 895 -11.64 21.55 -5.35
C TYR A 895 -10.82 22.75 -4.87
N LYS A 896 -10.94 23.03 -3.57
CA LYS A 896 -9.94 23.81 -2.83
C LYS A 896 -8.87 22.86 -2.29
N THR A 897 -7.69 23.40 -2.02
CA THR A 897 -6.56 22.68 -1.42
C THR A 897 -6.40 23.07 0.05
N GLU A 898 -5.58 22.33 0.79
CA GLU A 898 -5.27 22.54 2.22
C GLU A 898 -6.48 22.47 3.18
N GLU A 899 -7.55 21.76 2.80
CA GLU A 899 -8.76 21.61 3.62
C GLU A 899 -8.55 20.69 4.85
N TYR A 900 -8.11 21.25 5.98
CA TYR A 900 -8.02 20.53 7.26
C TYR A 900 -9.40 20.43 7.97
N SER A 901 -10.20 19.40 7.68
CA SER A 901 -11.49 19.16 8.36
C SER A 901 -12.12 17.78 8.11
N HIS A 902 -12.76 17.21 9.13
CA HIS A 902 -13.75 16.13 8.99
C HIS A 902 -14.86 16.44 7.96
N THR A 903 -15.17 17.71 7.69
CA THR A 903 -16.14 18.16 6.68
C THR A 903 -15.53 18.59 5.34
N ALA A 904 -14.21 18.48 5.16
CA ALA A 904 -13.52 18.78 3.89
C ALA A 904 -14.15 18.01 2.71
N VAL A 905 -14.19 18.65 1.54
CA VAL A 905 -14.66 18.06 0.28
C VAL A 905 -13.48 17.38 -0.43
N ASN A 906 -12.32 18.04 -0.47
CA ASN A 906 -11.09 17.50 -1.07
C ASN A 906 -10.35 16.57 -0.07
N LYS A 907 -10.96 15.43 0.25
CA LYS A 907 -10.46 14.47 1.25
C LYS A 907 -9.02 13.99 1.06
N PHE A 908 -8.49 14.09 -0.16
CA PHE A 908 -7.16 13.59 -0.51
C PHE A 908 -6.18 14.72 -0.85
N ASN A 909 -6.58 16.01 -0.74
CA ASN A 909 -5.79 17.17 -1.14
C ASN A 909 -5.27 17.08 -2.59
N VAL A 910 -6.13 16.67 -3.53
CA VAL A 910 -5.81 16.66 -4.96
C VAL A 910 -5.75 18.11 -5.46
N ILE A 911 -4.66 18.48 -6.12
CA ILE A 911 -4.50 19.81 -6.72
C ILE A 911 -5.22 19.82 -8.08
N PRO A 912 -6.18 20.73 -8.36
CA PRO A 912 -6.87 20.77 -9.66
C PRO A 912 -5.92 20.93 -10.85
N ASP A 913 -4.84 21.69 -10.68
CA ASP A 913 -3.81 21.92 -11.70
C ASP A 913 -2.93 20.68 -11.98
N SER A 914 -3.16 19.55 -11.30
CA SER A 914 -2.53 18.25 -11.58
C SER A 914 -3.45 17.28 -12.33
N ILE A 915 -4.66 17.70 -12.73
CA ILE A 915 -5.58 16.89 -13.53
C ILE A 915 -5.03 16.84 -14.98
N PRO A 916 -4.73 15.67 -15.57
CA PRO A 916 -4.13 15.60 -16.90
C PRO A 916 -5.10 16.00 -18.02
N ASP A 917 -4.69 16.90 -18.92
CA ASP A 917 -5.55 17.51 -19.96
C ASP A 917 -6.41 16.49 -20.74
N TRP A 918 -5.87 15.31 -21.06
CA TRP A 918 -6.55 14.28 -21.83
C TRP A 918 -7.88 13.81 -21.22
N ILE A 919 -8.07 13.96 -19.90
CA ILE A 919 -9.31 13.49 -19.25
C ILE A 919 -10.53 14.33 -19.65
N PHE A 920 -10.33 15.62 -19.96
CA PHE A 920 -11.42 16.52 -20.34
C PHE A 920 -11.95 16.19 -21.74
N ASP A 921 -11.05 15.85 -22.67
CA ASP A 921 -11.39 15.40 -24.03
C ASP A 921 -11.90 13.95 -24.07
N PHE A 922 -11.46 13.09 -23.15
CA PHE A 922 -11.85 11.68 -23.07
C PHE A 922 -13.18 11.45 -22.34
N MET A 923 -13.48 12.20 -21.28
CA MET A 923 -14.68 11.97 -20.47
C MET A 923 -15.96 12.26 -21.29
N PRO A 924 -16.80 11.26 -21.58
CA PRO A 924 -18.06 11.48 -22.31
C PRO A 924 -19.08 12.23 -21.45
N SER A 925 -20.07 12.86 -22.10
CA SER A 925 -21.23 13.42 -21.40
C SER A 925 -22.14 12.33 -20.82
N ARG A 926 -22.03 11.09 -21.30
CA ARG A 926 -22.66 9.90 -20.75
C ARG A 926 -21.64 8.78 -20.58
N GLY A 927 -21.36 8.45 -19.33
CA GLY A 927 -20.45 7.37 -18.97
C GLY A 927 -19.61 7.72 -17.75
N GLY A 928 -18.79 6.77 -17.34
CA GLY A 928 -17.90 6.91 -16.19
C GLY A 928 -17.22 5.60 -15.86
N TYR A 929 -16.24 5.63 -14.95
CA TYR A 929 -15.44 4.47 -14.59
C TYR A 929 -14.83 4.61 -13.19
N PHE A 930 -14.29 3.51 -12.67
CA PHE A 930 -13.39 3.54 -11.53
C PHE A 930 -11.96 3.84 -11.99
N ILE A 931 -11.40 4.96 -11.53
CA ILE A 931 -10.05 5.41 -11.87
C ILE A 931 -8.98 4.46 -11.32
N GLY A 932 -7.77 4.55 -11.86
CA GLY A 932 -6.66 3.66 -11.52
C GLY A 932 -6.30 3.62 -10.05
N ASN A 933 -6.26 4.77 -9.37
CA ASN A 933 -5.72 4.88 -8.02
C ASN A 933 -6.20 6.16 -7.31
N VAL A 934 -6.36 6.09 -5.98
CA VAL A 934 -6.60 7.24 -5.10
C VAL A 934 -5.63 7.14 -3.92
N SER A 935 -4.88 8.19 -3.65
CA SER A 935 -3.84 8.26 -2.60
C SER A 935 -3.74 9.70 -2.05
N PRO A 936 -3.08 9.91 -0.88
CA PRO A 936 -2.77 11.25 -0.39
C PRO A 936 -2.05 12.09 -1.46
N ALA A 937 -2.58 13.30 -1.72
CA ALA A 937 -2.17 14.25 -2.75
C ALA A 937 -2.15 13.73 -4.20
N LYS A 938 -2.74 12.57 -4.52
CA LYS A 938 -2.63 11.98 -5.87
C LYS A 938 -3.82 11.10 -6.27
N MET A 939 -4.37 11.37 -7.45
CA MET A 939 -5.26 10.48 -8.18
C MET A 939 -4.60 10.04 -9.49
N ASP A 940 -4.72 8.75 -9.82
CA ASP A 940 -4.34 8.23 -11.14
C ASP A 940 -5.60 8.09 -11.99
N PHE A 941 -5.79 9.06 -12.88
CA PHE A 941 -6.97 9.15 -13.73
C PHE A 941 -7.03 8.06 -14.82
N ARG A 942 -5.96 7.29 -15.06
CA ARG A 942 -5.96 6.25 -16.10
C ARG A 942 -7.09 5.25 -15.89
N TRP A 943 -7.74 4.86 -16.98
CA TRP A 943 -8.71 3.77 -17.00
C TRP A 943 -7.96 2.44 -17.01
N PHE A 944 -8.44 1.44 -16.26
CA PHE A 944 -7.88 0.08 -16.24
C PHE A 944 -9.00 -0.95 -16.46
N ALA A 945 -8.82 -1.84 -17.45
CA ALA A 945 -9.86 -2.76 -17.90
C ALA A 945 -10.24 -3.80 -16.85
N LEU A 946 -9.25 -4.50 -16.27
CA LEU A 946 -9.46 -5.63 -15.37
C LEU A 946 -10.23 -5.18 -14.12
N GLY A 947 -9.79 -4.09 -13.49
CA GLY A 947 -10.45 -3.50 -12.32
C GLY A 947 -11.91 -3.11 -12.58
N ASN A 948 -12.20 -2.46 -13.72
CA ASN A 948 -13.57 -2.07 -14.08
C ASN A 948 -14.46 -3.28 -14.41
N CYS A 949 -13.95 -4.29 -15.13
CA CYS A 949 -14.71 -5.53 -15.40
C CYS A 949 -15.00 -6.30 -14.10
N ILE A 950 -14.02 -6.46 -13.20
CA ILE A 950 -14.23 -7.11 -11.91
C ILE A 950 -15.16 -6.30 -11.01
N ALA A 951 -15.13 -4.96 -11.05
CA ALA A 951 -16.07 -4.13 -10.31
C ALA A 951 -17.53 -4.37 -10.73
N ILE A 952 -17.79 -4.57 -12.02
CA ILE A 952 -19.11 -4.97 -12.54
C ILE A 952 -19.45 -6.39 -12.11
N LEU A 953 -18.55 -7.36 -12.32
CA LEU A 953 -18.80 -8.80 -12.07
C LEU A 953 -19.08 -9.10 -10.59
N SER A 954 -18.33 -8.46 -9.69
CA SER A 954 -18.48 -8.59 -8.23
C SER A 954 -19.66 -7.80 -7.64
N SER A 955 -20.32 -6.96 -8.44
CA SER A 955 -21.28 -5.93 -7.99
C SER A 955 -20.71 -4.93 -6.97
N LEU A 956 -19.42 -4.59 -7.10
CA LEU A 956 -18.84 -3.41 -6.47
C LEU A 956 -19.43 -2.14 -7.10
N ALA A 957 -19.49 -2.09 -8.43
CA ALA A 957 -20.24 -1.09 -9.18
C ALA A 957 -21.75 -1.22 -8.87
N THR A 958 -22.46 -0.09 -8.76
CA THR A 958 -23.94 -0.10 -8.80
C THR A 958 -24.44 -0.42 -10.22
N PRO A 959 -25.74 -0.70 -10.44
CA PRO A 959 -26.28 -0.90 -11.78
C PRO A 959 -26.08 0.30 -12.71
N GLU A 960 -26.19 1.52 -12.16
CA GLU A 960 -25.99 2.78 -12.88
C GLU A 960 -24.52 2.96 -13.27
N GLN A 961 -23.60 2.71 -12.33
CA GLN A 961 -22.15 2.73 -12.61
C GLN A 961 -21.75 1.65 -13.63
N SER A 962 -22.36 0.47 -13.56
CA SER A 962 -22.12 -0.62 -14.52
C SER A 962 -22.61 -0.27 -15.93
N ALA A 963 -23.76 0.41 -16.03
CA ALA A 963 -24.27 0.93 -17.30
C ALA A 963 -23.42 2.07 -17.84
N ALA A 964 -22.93 2.97 -16.97
CA ALA A 964 -22.06 4.09 -17.34
C ALA A 964 -20.65 3.64 -17.79
N ILE A 965 -20.12 2.55 -17.24
CA ILE A 965 -18.89 1.92 -17.77
C ILE A 965 -19.12 1.38 -19.20
N MET A 966 -20.31 0.84 -19.49
CA MET A 966 -20.64 0.36 -20.83
C MET A 966 -20.96 1.49 -21.82
N ASP A 967 -21.61 2.57 -21.38
CA ASP A 967 -21.77 3.80 -22.18
C ASP A 967 -20.38 4.35 -22.58
N LEU A 968 -19.44 4.44 -21.62
CA LEU A 968 -18.05 4.84 -21.89
C LEU A 968 -17.36 3.91 -22.91
N LEU A 969 -17.55 2.60 -22.81
CA LEU A 969 -16.94 1.63 -23.74
C LEU A 969 -17.57 1.63 -25.14
N GLU A 970 -18.83 2.04 -25.28
CA GLU A 970 -19.47 2.24 -26.58
C GLU A 970 -19.08 3.61 -27.19
N GLU A 971 -18.97 4.68 -26.41
CA GLU A 971 -18.54 6.02 -26.87
C GLU A 971 -17.02 6.12 -27.14
N ARG A 972 -16.18 5.39 -26.38
CA ARG A 972 -14.69 5.40 -26.49
C ARG A 972 -14.11 4.09 -27.04
N TRP A 973 -14.81 3.51 -28.00
CA TRP A 973 -14.43 2.21 -28.59
C TRP A 973 -13.05 2.24 -29.26
N GLU A 974 -12.71 3.31 -29.98
CA GLU A 974 -11.43 3.37 -30.72
C GLU A 974 -10.24 3.48 -29.75
N GLU A 975 -10.41 4.23 -28.66
CA GLU A 975 -9.41 4.43 -27.61
C GLU A 975 -9.21 3.19 -26.72
N LEU A 976 -10.30 2.49 -26.36
CA LEU A 976 -10.28 1.39 -25.38
C LEU A 976 -10.22 -0.02 -26.00
N VAL A 977 -10.61 -0.16 -27.27
CA VAL A 977 -10.64 -1.44 -28.01
C VAL A 977 -9.84 -1.37 -29.30
N GLY A 978 -10.05 -0.33 -30.11
CA GLY A 978 -9.43 -0.18 -31.43
C GLY A 978 -9.70 -1.39 -32.33
N GLU A 979 -8.63 -1.98 -32.85
CA GLU A 979 -8.61 -3.14 -33.75
C GLU A 979 -8.16 -4.44 -33.06
N MET A 980 -7.94 -4.41 -31.73
CA MET A 980 -7.66 -5.62 -30.93
C MET A 980 -8.14 -5.45 -29.48
N PRO A 981 -9.20 -6.17 -29.05
CA PRO A 981 -9.66 -6.16 -27.66
C PRO A 981 -8.58 -6.72 -26.72
N LEU A 982 -8.28 -6.13 -25.56
CA LEU A 982 -8.66 -4.80 -25.05
C LEU A 982 -7.44 -4.07 -24.52
N LYS A 983 -7.48 -2.74 -24.43
CA LYS A 983 -6.47 -2.00 -23.68
C LYS A 983 -6.43 -2.47 -22.23
N ILE A 984 -5.25 -2.76 -21.71
CA ILE A 984 -5.07 -3.06 -20.28
C ILE A 984 -5.24 -1.80 -19.42
N ALA A 985 -4.71 -0.68 -19.92
CA ALA A 985 -4.87 0.65 -19.35
C ALA A 985 -4.93 1.71 -20.46
N TYR A 986 -5.53 2.87 -20.18
CA TYR A 986 -5.58 4.02 -21.09
C TYR A 986 -5.46 5.35 -20.32
N PRO A 987 -4.73 6.35 -20.85
CA PRO A 987 -3.79 6.28 -21.99
C PRO A 987 -2.45 5.64 -21.58
N ALA A 988 -1.54 5.48 -22.55
CA ALA A 988 -0.15 5.17 -22.27
C ALA A 988 0.59 6.38 -21.68
N LEU A 989 1.51 6.13 -20.75
CA LEU A 989 2.49 7.09 -20.26
C LEU A 989 3.52 7.37 -21.37
N GLU A 990 3.84 8.64 -21.59
CA GLU A 990 4.82 9.05 -22.60
C GLU A 990 5.94 9.95 -22.01
N SER A 991 7.03 10.10 -22.76
CA SER A 991 8.14 11.04 -22.49
C SER A 991 8.62 11.09 -21.01
N HIS A 992 8.31 12.17 -20.29
CA HIS A 992 8.73 12.36 -18.90
C HIS A 992 8.02 11.42 -17.94
N GLU A 993 6.71 11.22 -18.10
CA GLU A 993 5.92 10.32 -17.26
C GLU A 993 6.42 8.88 -17.38
N TRP A 994 6.70 8.43 -18.62
CA TRP A 994 7.28 7.09 -18.83
C TRP A 994 8.62 6.93 -18.09
N ARG A 995 9.56 7.88 -18.22
CA ARG A 995 10.84 7.85 -17.50
C ARG A 995 10.63 7.82 -15.98
N ILE A 996 9.90 8.80 -15.45
CA ILE A 996 9.72 9.01 -14.01
C ILE A 996 8.95 7.85 -13.36
N ILE A 997 7.84 7.40 -13.96
CA ILE A 997 6.91 6.43 -13.36
C ILE A 997 7.39 5.00 -13.58
N THR A 998 7.87 4.62 -14.77
CA THR A 998 8.32 3.24 -15.04
C THR A 998 9.79 2.99 -14.68
N GLY A 999 10.58 4.06 -14.50
CA GLY A 999 12.05 3.94 -14.38
C GLY A 999 12.75 3.77 -15.73
N SER A 1000 12.13 4.25 -16.82
CA SER A 1000 12.56 4.04 -18.21
C SER A 1000 12.49 2.57 -18.67
N ASP A 1001 11.44 1.84 -18.31
CA ASP A 1001 11.27 0.40 -18.62
C ASP A 1001 11.13 0.14 -20.13
N PRO A 1002 12.10 -0.56 -20.78
CA PRO A 1002 12.13 -0.78 -22.23
C PRO A 1002 11.09 -1.79 -22.75
N LYS A 1003 10.45 -2.56 -21.86
CA LYS A 1003 9.30 -3.42 -22.19
C LYS A 1003 7.98 -2.62 -22.17
N ASN A 1004 7.88 -1.64 -21.28
CA ASN A 1004 6.70 -0.78 -21.12
C ASN A 1004 6.81 0.55 -21.89
N THR A 1005 7.34 0.52 -23.12
CA THR A 1005 7.38 1.68 -24.01
C THR A 1005 5.97 2.17 -24.42
N ARG A 1006 5.86 3.35 -25.04
CA ARG A 1006 4.56 3.96 -25.42
C ARG A 1006 3.66 2.97 -26.17
N TRP A 1007 2.44 2.75 -25.66
CA TRP A 1007 1.43 1.85 -26.25
C TRP A 1007 1.91 0.40 -26.41
N SER A 1008 2.71 -0.09 -25.45
CA SER A 1008 3.32 -1.42 -25.47
C SER A 1008 3.24 -2.12 -24.11
N TYR A 1009 3.03 -3.44 -24.13
CA TYR A 1009 2.90 -4.29 -22.94
C TYR A 1009 1.87 -3.73 -21.92
N HIS A 1010 2.24 -3.45 -20.67
CA HIS A 1010 1.30 -2.85 -19.70
C HIS A 1010 0.99 -1.37 -19.98
N ASN A 1011 1.86 -0.68 -20.72
CA ASN A 1011 1.75 0.76 -20.97
C ASN A 1011 0.88 1.04 -22.21
N GLY A 1012 -0.40 0.68 -22.15
CA GLY A 1012 -1.36 0.89 -23.24
C GLY A 1012 -1.32 -0.16 -24.36
N GLY A 1013 -0.74 -1.33 -24.10
CA GLY A 1013 -0.89 -2.50 -24.98
C GLY A 1013 -2.34 -3.04 -24.98
N SER A 1014 -2.71 -3.72 -26.07
CA SER A 1014 -3.95 -4.47 -26.21
C SER A 1014 -3.72 -5.95 -25.86
N TRP A 1015 -4.50 -6.48 -24.93
CA TRP A 1015 -4.34 -7.80 -24.33
C TRP A 1015 -5.55 -8.71 -24.60
N PRO A 1016 -5.43 -9.74 -25.46
CA PRO A 1016 -6.57 -10.58 -25.83
C PRO A 1016 -7.20 -11.38 -24.69
N VAL A 1017 -6.41 -11.72 -23.66
CA VAL A 1017 -6.92 -12.38 -22.44
C VAL A 1017 -8.05 -11.58 -21.78
N LEU A 1018 -8.11 -10.25 -21.89
CA LEU A 1018 -9.16 -9.44 -21.26
C LEU A 1018 -10.55 -9.64 -21.90
N LEU A 1019 -10.63 -10.25 -23.08
CA LEU A 1019 -11.88 -10.49 -23.82
C LEU A 1019 -12.91 -11.30 -23.03
N TRP A 1020 -12.50 -12.24 -22.17
CA TRP A 1020 -13.44 -13.06 -21.40
C TRP A 1020 -14.09 -12.28 -20.25
N LEU A 1021 -13.32 -11.47 -19.52
CA LEU A 1021 -13.83 -10.61 -18.44
C LEU A 1021 -14.81 -9.57 -18.97
N PHE A 1022 -14.47 -8.96 -20.10
CA PHE A 1022 -15.32 -8.03 -20.82
C PHE A 1022 -16.60 -8.68 -21.33
N THR A 1023 -16.52 -9.88 -21.90
CA THR A 1023 -17.69 -10.64 -22.33
C THR A 1023 -18.62 -10.95 -21.16
N ALA A 1024 -18.06 -11.42 -20.04
CA ALA A 1024 -18.82 -11.66 -18.80
C ALA A 1024 -19.50 -10.37 -18.29
N ALA A 1025 -18.80 -9.23 -18.30
CA ALA A 1025 -19.35 -7.94 -17.89
C ALA A 1025 -20.45 -7.44 -18.85
N CYS A 1026 -20.29 -7.63 -20.17
CA CYS A 1026 -21.29 -7.32 -21.18
C CYS A 1026 -22.57 -8.15 -20.99
N ILE A 1027 -22.44 -9.44 -20.66
CA ILE A 1027 -23.59 -10.30 -20.36
C ILE A 1027 -24.28 -9.85 -19.07
N LYS A 1028 -23.52 -9.59 -17.99
CA LYS A 1028 -24.07 -9.12 -16.69
C LYS A 1028 -24.79 -7.77 -16.78
N THR A 1029 -24.41 -6.92 -17.73
CA THR A 1029 -25.05 -5.60 -17.99
C THR A 1029 -26.14 -5.64 -19.06
N GLY A 1030 -26.45 -6.82 -19.63
CA GLY A 1030 -27.48 -6.96 -20.66
C GLY A 1030 -27.09 -6.40 -22.02
N ARG A 1031 -25.79 -6.22 -22.30
CA ARG A 1031 -25.25 -5.68 -23.57
C ARG A 1031 -24.38 -6.68 -24.37
N PRO A 1032 -24.85 -7.90 -24.69
CA PRO A 1032 -24.06 -8.91 -25.39
C PRO A 1032 -23.68 -8.53 -26.84
N GLN A 1033 -24.28 -7.48 -27.43
CA GLN A 1033 -23.86 -6.94 -28.72
C GLN A 1033 -22.43 -6.40 -28.70
N ILE A 1034 -21.99 -5.83 -27.56
CA ILE A 1034 -20.66 -5.28 -27.36
C ILE A 1034 -19.62 -6.42 -27.40
N ALA A 1035 -19.89 -7.51 -26.67
CA ALA A 1035 -19.06 -8.71 -26.67
C ALA A 1035 -18.95 -9.35 -28.07
N ARG A 1036 -20.07 -9.46 -28.81
CA ARG A 1036 -20.07 -9.95 -30.21
C ARG A 1036 -19.14 -9.14 -31.11
N ARG A 1037 -19.17 -7.81 -31.00
CA ARG A 1037 -18.29 -6.90 -31.76
C ARG A 1037 -16.82 -7.15 -31.43
N ALA A 1038 -16.47 -7.31 -30.15
CA ALA A 1038 -15.10 -7.58 -29.73
C ALA A 1038 -14.60 -8.97 -30.16
N ILE A 1039 -15.42 -10.02 -29.99
CA ILE A 1039 -15.09 -11.39 -30.41
C ILE A 1039 -14.83 -11.44 -31.92
N HIS A 1040 -15.67 -10.81 -32.74
CA HIS A 1040 -15.48 -10.76 -34.20
C HIS A 1040 -14.18 -10.05 -34.61
N LEU A 1041 -13.76 -8.99 -33.90
CA LEU A 1041 -12.44 -8.37 -34.12
C LEU A 1041 -11.30 -9.34 -33.80
N ALA A 1042 -11.38 -10.07 -32.69
CA ALA A 1042 -10.37 -11.08 -32.34
C ALA A 1042 -10.32 -12.23 -33.35
N GLU A 1043 -11.47 -12.79 -33.74
CA GLU A 1043 -11.61 -13.86 -34.74
C GLU A 1043 -10.99 -13.47 -36.10
N SER A 1044 -11.01 -12.19 -36.46
CA SER A 1044 -10.47 -11.70 -37.73
C SER A 1044 -8.94 -11.84 -37.85
N ARG A 1045 -8.20 -11.95 -36.73
CA ARG A 1045 -6.73 -11.86 -36.69
C ARG A 1045 -6.02 -12.89 -35.81
N LEU A 1046 -6.56 -13.21 -34.64
CA LEU A 1046 -5.76 -13.70 -33.51
C LEU A 1046 -5.11 -15.07 -33.76
N SER A 1047 -5.80 -15.98 -34.46
CA SER A 1047 -5.23 -17.25 -34.96
C SER A 1047 -4.11 -17.01 -36.00
N LYS A 1048 -4.38 -16.15 -37.01
CA LYS A 1048 -3.43 -15.83 -38.10
C LYS A 1048 -2.12 -15.22 -37.58
N ASP A 1049 -2.22 -14.36 -36.57
CA ASP A 1049 -1.08 -13.69 -35.94
C ASP A 1049 -0.28 -14.63 -35.00
N GLY A 1050 -0.79 -15.85 -34.73
CA GLY A 1050 -0.12 -16.91 -33.97
C GLY A 1050 -0.42 -16.92 -32.48
N TRP A 1051 -1.65 -16.54 -32.09
CA TRP A 1051 -2.11 -16.42 -30.69
C TRP A 1051 -1.17 -15.61 -29.78
N PRO A 1052 -0.89 -14.32 -30.09
CA PRO A 1052 0.07 -13.53 -29.31
C PRO A 1052 -0.35 -13.24 -27.87
N GLU A 1053 0.64 -13.03 -27.02
CA GLU A 1053 0.53 -12.55 -25.63
C GLU A 1053 -0.16 -11.16 -25.56
N TYR A 1054 0.26 -10.21 -26.39
CA TYR A 1054 -0.27 -8.84 -26.47
C TYR A 1054 0.00 -8.18 -27.83
N TYR A 1055 -0.58 -7.00 -28.04
CA TYR A 1055 -0.50 -6.18 -29.26
C TYR A 1055 -0.21 -4.71 -28.93
N ASP A 1056 0.53 -4.04 -29.82
CA ASP A 1056 1.10 -2.70 -29.58
C ASP A 1056 0.48 -1.62 -30.50
N GLY A 1057 0.70 -0.37 -30.09
CA GLY A 1057 0.21 0.85 -30.75
C GLY A 1057 -1.20 1.24 -30.31
N LYS A 1058 -1.58 2.50 -30.57
CA LYS A 1058 -2.87 3.09 -30.11
C LYS A 1058 -4.07 2.19 -30.39
N LEU A 1059 -4.15 1.61 -31.60
CA LEU A 1059 -5.26 0.74 -32.03
C LEU A 1059 -5.02 -0.77 -31.84
N GLY A 1060 -3.87 -1.21 -31.32
CA GLY A 1060 -3.52 -2.64 -31.25
C GLY A 1060 -3.23 -3.28 -32.62
N ARG A 1061 -2.73 -2.47 -33.57
CA ARG A 1061 -2.42 -2.92 -34.94
C ARG A 1061 -1.24 -3.89 -35.00
N TYR A 1062 -0.20 -3.64 -34.21
CA TYR A 1062 1.04 -4.41 -34.29
C TYR A 1062 1.01 -5.58 -33.31
N ILE A 1063 1.59 -6.73 -33.67
CA ILE A 1063 1.90 -7.78 -32.68
C ILE A 1063 2.90 -7.19 -31.69
N GLY A 1064 2.76 -7.51 -30.40
CA GLY A 1064 3.55 -6.90 -29.33
C GLY A 1064 5.05 -7.10 -29.52
N LYS A 1065 5.84 -6.06 -29.25
CA LYS A 1065 7.30 -5.97 -29.49
C LYS A 1065 8.13 -7.14 -28.92
N GLN A 1066 7.66 -7.74 -27.83
CA GLN A 1066 8.21 -8.96 -27.21
C GLN A 1066 7.07 -9.95 -26.85
N ALA A 1067 5.98 -9.98 -27.61
CA ALA A 1067 4.85 -10.88 -27.35
C ALA A 1067 5.20 -12.31 -27.78
N ARG A 1068 5.07 -13.27 -26.86
CA ARG A 1068 5.15 -14.70 -27.20
C ARG A 1068 3.98 -15.14 -28.05
N LYS A 1069 4.22 -16.13 -28.90
CA LYS A 1069 3.18 -16.86 -29.65
C LYS A 1069 2.67 -18.05 -28.85
N PHE A 1070 1.45 -18.47 -29.17
CA PHE A 1070 0.73 -19.52 -28.46
C PHE A 1070 0.71 -19.30 -26.93
N GLN A 1071 0.46 -18.04 -26.53
CA GLN A 1071 0.26 -17.69 -25.11
C GLN A 1071 -1.11 -18.20 -24.65
N THR A 1072 -1.10 -19.10 -23.67
CA THR A 1072 -2.26 -19.90 -23.29
C THR A 1072 -3.46 -19.07 -22.85
N TRP A 1073 -3.25 -17.96 -22.12
CA TRP A 1073 -4.37 -17.13 -21.66
C TRP A 1073 -5.07 -16.34 -22.78
N SER A 1074 -4.42 -16.12 -23.92
CA SER A 1074 -5.04 -15.50 -25.12
C SER A 1074 -5.94 -16.50 -25.83
N ILE A 1075 -5.51 -17.77 -25.88
CA ILE A 1075 -6.27 -18.91 -26.42
C ILE A 1075 -7.50 -19.17 -25.54
N ALA A 1076 -7.27 -19.35 -24.24
CA ALA A 1076 -8.32 -19.63 -23.27
C ALA A 1076 -9.29 -18.45 -23.09
N GLY A 1077 -8.80 -17.21 -23.12
CA GLY A 1077 -9.65 -16.01 -23.06
C GLY A 1077 -10.63 -15.90 -24.23
N TYR A 1078 -10.20 -16.26 -25.44
CA TYR A 1078 -11.10 -16.39 -26.59
C TYR A 1078 -12.13 -17.53 -26.39
N LEU A 1079 -11.69 -18.73 -25.96
CA LEU A 1079 -12.59 -19.87 -25.71
C LEU A 1079 -13.67 -19.54 -24.68
N VAL A 1080 -13.30 -18.96 -23.53
CA VAL A 1080 -14.25 -18.57 -22.48
C VAL A 1080 -15.22 -17.50 -22.97
N ALA A 1081 -14.77 -16.54 -23.77
CA ALA A 1081 -15.64 -15.52 -24.36
C ALA A 1081 -16.68 -16.12 -25.32
N LYS A 1082 -16.30 -17.11 -26.14
CA LYS A 1082 -17.24 -17.85 -27.00
C LYS A 1082 -18.26 -18.63 -26.18
N MET A 1083 -17.81 -19.47 -25.25
CA MET A 1083 -18.69 -20.33 -24.45
C MET A 1083 -19.65 -19.53 -23.55
N MET A 1084 -19.23 -18.41 -22.95
CA MET A 1084 -20.15 -17.53 -22.20
C MET A 1084 -21.19 -16.83 -23.09
N LEU A 1085 -20.87 -16.55 -24.35
CA LEU A 1085 -21.80 -15.92 -25.29
C LEU A 1085 -22.79 -16.94 -25.88
N GLU A 1086 -22.36 -18.20 -25.99
CA GLU A 1086 -23.16 -19.35 -26.45
C GLU A 1086 -24.09 -19.87 -25.34
N ASP A 1087 -23.60 -20.02 -24.10
CA ASP A 1087 -24.42 -20.18 -22.89
C ASP A 1087 -24.13 -19.12 -21.80
N PRO A 1088 -24.98 -18.07 -21.73
CA PRO A 1088 -24.95 -17.07 -20.66
C PRO A 1088 -25.14 -17.62 -19.23
N SER A 1089 -25.64 -18.85 -19.03
CA SER A 1089 -25.79 -19.45 -17.70
C SER A 1089 -24.45 -19.58 -16.97
N HIS A 1090 -23.37 -19.79 -17.73
CA HIS A 1090 -21.99 -19.87 -17.24
C HIS A 1090 -21.53 -18.62 -16.49
N LEU A 1091 -22.16 -17.46 -16.69
CA LEU A 1091 -21.82 -16.21 -16.00
C LEU A 1091 -21.81 -16.37 -14.46
N GLY A 1092 -22.72 -17.17 -13.90
CA GLY A 1092 -22.86 -17.36 -12.44
C GLY A 1092 -21.62 -17.93 -11.73
N MET A 1093 -20.71 -18.57 -12.46
CA MET A 1093 -19.42 -19.03 -11.93
C MET A 1093 -18.51 -17.86 -11.52
N VAL A 1094 -18.56 -16.73 -12.22
CA VAL A 1094 -17.70 -15.56 -11.99
C VAL A 1094 -18.47 -14.27 -11.64
N SER A 1095 -19.79 -14.23 -11.76
CA SER A 1095 -20.62 -13.12 -11.24
C SER A 1095 -21.05 -13.32 -9.79
N LEU A 1096 -21.30 -12.20 -9.13
CA LEU A 1096 -21.98 -12.10 -7.84
C LEU A 1096 -23.10 -11.05 -7.94
N GLU A 1097 -24.31 -11.42 -7.56
CA GLU A 1097 -25.48 -10.52 -7.55
C GLU A 1097 -25.36 -9.39 -6.51
N GLU A 1098 -26.24 -8.38 -6.62
CA GLU A 1098 -26.35 -7.34 -5.59
C GLU A 1098 -26.61 -7.94 -4.21
N ASP A 1099 -25.90 -7.43 -3.20
CA ASP A 1099 -26.25 -7.71 -1.81
C ASP A 1099 -27.36 -6.77 -1.34
N ARG A 1100 -28.44 -7.33 -0.80
CA ARG A 1100 -29.56 -6.55 -0.23
C ARG A 1100 -29.11 -5.66 0.93
N ALA A 1101 -28.05 -6.04 1.66
CA ALA A 1101 -27.49 -5.26 2.76
C ALA A 1101 -26.54 -4.14 2.30
N MET A 1102 -26.04 -4.17 1.04
CA MET A 1102 -25.11 -3.15 0.50
C MET A 1102 -25.78 -2.14 -0.43
N LYS A 1103 -27.11 -2.02 -0.38
CA LYS A 1103 -27.84 -0.96 -1.09
C LYS A 1103 -27.56 0.40 -0.44
N PRO A 1104 -27.35 1.47 -1.23
CA PRO A 1104 -27.21 2.82 -0.67
C PRO A 1104 -28.52 3.23 0.04
N PRO A 1105 -28.45 3.94 1.16
CA PRO A 1105 -29.66 4.51 1.77
C PRO A 1105 -30.28 5.49 0.78
N VAL A 1106 -31.58 5.31 0.49
CA VAL A 1106 -32.29 6.14 -0.49
C VAL A 1106 -32.26 7.59 -0.03
N LYS A 1107 -31.49 8.43 -0.74
CA LYS A 1107 -31.61 9.88 -0.65
C LYS A 1107 -33.04 10.24 -1.05
N ARG A 1108 -33.89 10.58 -0.08
CA ARG A 1108 -35.16 11.27 -0.39
C ARG A 1108 -34.79 12.54 -1.15
N SER A 1109 -35.28 12.66 -2.37
CA SER A 1109 -35.19 13.90 -3.14
C SER A 1109 -35.89 14.99 -2.33
N ALA A 1110 -35.16 16.07 -2.03
CA ALA A 1110 -35.77 17.30 -1.58
C ALA A 1110 -36.51 17.92 -2.78
N SER A 1111 -37.77 17.54 -2.97
CA SER A 1111 -38.64 18.18 -3.94
C SER A 1111 -38.86 19.63 -3.52
N TRP A 1112 -38.20 20.56 -4.21
CA TRP A 1112 -38.50 21.98 -4.07
C TRP A 1112 -39.94 22.21 -4.57
N THR A 1113 -40.80 22.68 -3.67
CA THR A 1113 -42.15 23.12 -3.97
C THR A 1113 -42.31 24.54 -3.43
N ASN A 1114 -42.23 25.50 -4.37
CA ASN A 1114 -42.49 26.95 -4.28
C ASN A 1114 -42.36 27.60 -2.89
#